data_AF-F9HE85-F1
#
_entry.id   AF-F9HE85-F1
#
_cell.length_a   1.000
_cell.length_b   1.000
_cell.length_c   1.000
_cell.angle_alpha   90.00
_cell.angle_beta   90.00
_cell.angle_gamma   90.00
#
_symmetry.space_group_name_H-M   'P 1'
#
loop_
_entity.id
_entity.type
_entity.pdbx_description
1 polymer ?
#
loop_
_entity_poly.entity_id
_entity_poly.type
_entity_poly.pdbx_seq_one_letter_code
_entity_poly.pdbx_strand_id
1 'polypeptide(L)'
;MLPVESITNDNKDNREVYKIVARVNNLIQHENDRVLDNYTYYLPKTVSSENGVYTSFKNLVDDMNSNPHGTFRLGATMDAREVELLEGQESYINHEFSGTLIGSNKDKNYAVYNLKKPLFNVLNHANIRDLSIKEANVSSKEDAATIAKEAKNGTNITNVHSSGVIAGERGIGGLVSQVTDSKILNSSYTGRITNTYDTKATYQIGGLVGKLSGARASIDRSVSSIDMATNANQGDQIVGGIAGVVDDRATISNSYVEGNVNNVKHFGKVGGVVGNLWDNSGEVENSGRLSDVLSDVNVTNGNAIVGYDFNGIKAFKTYSNKNNKVVNVVQVDDELVTKDSDVQRGTILESDKVNAKKVELVSKQSTKVEDFNFSSRYVTDYRNLENADSSKEQVYKNIEKLLPFYNRETIVKYGNLVETSSNLYKKELLSVVPMKDKEIISDVNGSKSSINKLLLYYTDNTSETINIQYQSDFSNVAEYSLNGTKLIYTPNTLLRNYKNILDEVLPELNKVEYKSDAIRKVLDISKGISLTELYLDEQFDKTKANIEDSLSKLLSADAAIAENSNSIIDNYVIEKIKNNKEALLLGLTYLERWYNFKYDNASAKDLVMYHLDFFGKSNSSALDNVIELGKSGFNNLLAKNNVITYNVLLAKNYGTESLFKALEGYRKVFLPKTSNNEWFKKQTKAYIVEEKSTIKEVSDKQSIAGSPYSIGVYDRLTSPSWKYQSMVLPLLTLPEKSVFMIANISTIGFGAYDRYRSKEYPKGEKLNKFVEENAQAAAKRFRDHYDYWYKILDNENKEKLFRSIPVYDAFRFGNDEDNKLQEANFETNHPAIKHFFGPAGNNVVHNANGAYATGDAFYYMAYRMLDKSGAVTYTHEMTHNSDREIYLGGYGRRSGLGPEFFAKGLLQAPDHPNDATITINSILKHLKSDSKEGERLQILDPTTRFNSADDLKQYVHNMFDVVYMLEYLEGQSIIQHLSNSEKMTALRKIENVFVKDPDGNNVYATNVVRDLTVEEAKKLRSFNDLIDNNIISSREYASKTYERNGYFTIKLFAPIYAALSNDDGTPGDLMGRRMAYELLAAKGFKDGMVPYISNQFEPDARENNKTITSYGKTKGLVTDTLVLQKLFNGQYHTWSDFKKAMYAERQTKFNKLNKVTFKDTSKSWTSFATKTTSSIDELQKLMNEAVRKDAEGTHWDNYNPETDSAVHKLKRAIFKAYLDQTNDFRSSIFENKK
;
A
#
# COMPACT_ATOMS: atom_id res chain seq x y z
N MET A 1 -0.87 -0.11 -44.36
CA MET A 1 -1.94 0.60 -45.10
C MET A 1 -1.72 0.41 -46.59
N LEU A 2 -2.76 -0.03 -47.30
CA LEU A 2 -2.76 -0.21 -48.75
C LEU A 2 -3.81 0.71 -49.38
N PRO A 3 -3.48 1.46 -50.46
CA PRO A 3 -4.47 2.21 -51.21
C PRO A 3 -5.42 1.26 -51.95
N VAL A 4 -6.71 1.60 -51.96
CA VAL A 4 -7.73 0.87 -52.69
C VAL A 4 -7.71 1.31 -54.15
N GLU A 5 -7.60 0.34 -55.06
CA GLU A 5 -7.69 0.54 -56.51
C GLU A 5 -9.15 0.53 -56.97
N SER A 6 -9.97 -0.39 -56.45
CA SER A 6 -11.39 -0.47 -56.78
C SER A 6 -12.25 -1.11 -55.68
N ILE A 7 -13.52 -0.69 -55.61
CA ILE A 7 -14.57 -1.32 -54.81
C ILE A 7 -15.72 -1.64 -55.75
N THR A 8 -16.08 -2.93 -55.85
CA THR A 8 -17.15 -3.41 -56.74
C THR A 8 -18.11 -4.33 -55.99
N ASN A 9 -19.31 -4.53 -56.53
CA ASN A 9 -20.22 -5.55 -56.03
C ASN A 9 -19.79 -6.92 -56.58
N ASP A 10 -19.79 -7.94 -55.75
CA ASP A 10 -19.51 -9.33 -56.14
C ASP A 10 -20.39 -10.31 -55.35
N ASN A 11 -20.38 -11.58 -55.72
CA ASN A 11 -21.07 -12.66 -55.02
C ASN A 11 -20.07 -13.74 -54.61
N LYS A 12 -19.88 -13.95 -53.31
CA LYS A 12 -18.97 -14.97 -52.76
C LYS A 12 -19.75 -15.90 -51.85
N ASP A 13 -19.66 -17.20 -52.09
CA ASP A 13 -20.38 -18.25 -51.34
C ASP A 13 -21.90 -18.01 -51.21
N ASN A 14 -22.55 -17.61 -52.32
CA ASN A 14 -23.97 -17.24 -52.39
C ASN A 14 -24.37 -16.05 -51.48
N ARG A 15 -23.44 -15.15 -51.15
CA ARG A 15 -23.71 -13.92 -50.41
C ARG A 15 -23.27 -12.71 -51.23
N GLU A 16 -24.09 -11.67 -51.23
CA GLU A 16 -23.66 -10.39 -51.76
C GLU A 16 -22.54 -9.80 -50.90
N VAL A 17 -21.44 -9.44 -51.55
CA VAL A 17 -20.26 -8.88 -50.91
C VAL A 17 -19.77 -7.67 -51.70
N TYR A 18 -19.04 -6.77 -51.04
CA TYR A 18 -18.16 -5.82 -51.71
C TYR A 18 -16.82 -6.49 -51.96
N LYS A 19 -16.37 -6.52 -53.21
CA LYS A 19 -15.01 -6.88 -53.58
C LYS A 19 -14.16 -5.62 -53.57
N ILE A 20 -13.23 -5.55 -52.63
CA ILE A 20 -12.29 -4.46 -52.44
C ILE A 20 -10.93 -4.94 -52.96
N VAL A 21 -10.38 -4.26 -53.96
CA VAL A 21 -9.08 -4.58 -54.54
C VAL A 21 -8.11 -3.45 -54.19
N ALA A 22 -7.01 -3.80 -53.53
CA ALA A 22 -5.89 -2.92 -53.24
C ALA A 22 -4.68 -3.35 -54.06
N ARG A 23 -3.92 -2.38 -54.58
CA ARG A 23 -2.77 -2.65 -55.44
C ARG A 23 -1.62 -1.71 -55.11
N VAL A 24 -0.43 -2.28 -54.95
CA VAL A 24 0.86 -1.57 -54.83
C VAL A 24 1.94 -2.41 -55.49
N ASN A 25 3.10 -1.83 -55.78
CA ASN A 25 4.21 -2.55 -56.39
C ASN A 25 4.63 -3.77 -55.56
N ASN A 26 4.78 -4.91 -56.23
CA ASN A 26 5.23 -6.18 -55.63
C ASN A 26 4.34 -6.75 -54.51
N LEU A 27 3.10 -6.27 -54.38
CA LEU A 27 2.11 -6.89 -53.51
C LEU A 27 1.48 -8.09 -54.21
N ILE A 28 1.53 -9.24 -53.55
CA ILE A 28 0.88 -10.45 -54.04
C ILE A 28 -0.06 -11.04 -52.99
N GLN A 29 -1.11 -11.71 -53.43
CA GLN A 29 -2.02 -12.50 -52.60
C GLN A 29 -2.14 -13.90 -53.16
N HIS A 30 -2.15 -14.90 -52.28
CA HIS A 30 -2.45 -16.28 -52.66
C HIS A 30 -3.93 -16.56 -52.39
N GLU A 31 -4.70 -16.91 -53.44
CA GLU A 31 -6.10 -17.34 -53.33
C GLU A 31 -6.32 -18.60 -54.18
N ASN A 32 -6.80 -19.69 -53.57
CA ASN A 32 -7.08 -20.97 -54.23
C ASN A 32 -5.95 -21.47 -55.18
N ASP A 33 -4.73 -21.56 -54.64
CA ASP A 33 -3.51 -21.97 -55.36
C ASP A 33 -3.08 -21.07 -56.54
N ARG A 34 -3.67 -19.88 -56.67
CA ARG A 34 -3.25 -18.85 -57.64
C ARG A 34 -2.56 -17.69 -56.94
N VAL A 35 -1.55 -17.13 -57.62
CA VAL A 35 -0.89 -15.88 -57.21
C VAL A 35 -1.58 -14.73 -57.94
N LEU A 36 -2.13 -13.80 -57.17
CA LEU A 36 -2.68 -12.54 -57.65
C LEU A 36 -1.66 -11.43 -57.37
N ASP A 37 -1.47 -10.52 -58.31
CA ASP A 37 -0.61 -9.33 -58.23
C ASP A 37 -1.36 -8.10 -57.69
N ASN A 38 -2.37 -8.38 -56.85
CA ASN A 38 -3.12 -7.43 -56.04
C ASN A 38 -3.58 -8.11 -54.74
N TYR A 39 -4.12 -7.33 -53.81
CA TYR A 39 -4.81 -7.85 -52.63
C TYR A 39 -6.31 -7.61 -52.76
N THR A 40 -7.05 -8.70 -52.92
CA THR A 40 -8.50 -8.73 -52.98
C THR A 40 -9.07 -9.15 -51.62
N TYR A 41 -9.90 -8.29 -51.04
CA TYR A 41 -10.65 -8.55 -49.82
C TYR A 41 -12.16 -8.49 -50.12
N TYR A 42 -12.89 -9.47 -49.60
CA TYR A 42 -14.34 -9.53 -49.75
C TYR A 42 -14.99 -9.12 -48.43
N LEU A 43 -15.66 -7.97 -48.44
CA LEU A 43 -16.42 -7.48 -47.30
C LEU A 43 -17.88 -7.88 -47.48
N PRO A 44 -18.45 -8.74 -46.62
CA PRO A 44 -19.87 -9.07 -46.69
C PRO A 44 -20.72 -7.80 -46.66
N LYS A 45 -21.70 -7.68 -47.56
CA LYS A 45 -22.72 -6.66 -47.36
C LYS A 45 -23.45 -7.01 -46.07
N THR A 46 -23.61 -6.04 -45.19
CA THR A 46 -24.35 -6.23 -43.94
C THR A 46 -25.72 -6.81 -44.27
N VAL A 47 -25.97 -8.03 -43.79
CA VAL A 47 -27.33 -8.59 -43.73
C VAL A 47 -28.10 -7.67 -42.81
N SER A 48 -29.25 -7.17 -43.24
CA SER A 48 -30.19 -6.42 -42.41
C SER A 48 -30.34 -7.18 -41.09
N SER A 49 -30.23 -6.48 -39.94
CA SER A 49 -30.58 -7.04 -38.64
C SER A 49 -31.98 -7.65 -38.74
N GLU A 50 -32.08 -8.97 -38.84
CA GLU A 50 -33.38 -9.63 -38.92
C GLU A 50 -34.10 -9.39 -37.58
N ASN A 51 -35.27 -8.73 -37.63
CA ASN A 51 -36.26 -8.70 -36.55
C ASN A 51 -35.72 -8.41 -35.14
N GLY A 52 -34.97 -7.31 -34.96
CA GLY A 52 -34.54 -6.85 -33.63
C GLY A 52 -33.39 -7.66 -33.00
N VAL A 53 -32.64 -8.42 -33.80
CA VAL A 53 -31.40 -9.12 -33.41
C VAL A 53 -30.20 -8.44 -34.08
N TYR A 54 -29.19 -8.06 -33.29
CA TYR A 54 -28.08 -7.20 -33.73
C TYR A 54 -26.73 -7.91 -33.67
N THR A 55 -25.93 -7.78 -34.73
CA THR A 55 -24.56 -8.31 -34.82
C THR A 55 -23.48 -7.23 -34.96
N SER A 56 -23.86 -5.95 -35.10
CA SER A 56 -22.99 -4.77 -35.00
C SER A 56 -23.43 -3.85 -33.87
N PHE A 57 -22.47 -3.41 -33.04
CA PHE A 57 -22.75 -2.52 -31.91
C PHE A 57 -23.23 -1.15 -32.41
N LYS A 58 -22.67 -0.67 -33.53
CA LYS A 58 -23.12 0.59 -34.15
C LYS A 58 -24.60 0.53 -34.53
N ASN A 59 -25.02 -0.52 -35.25
CA ASN A 59 -26.42 -0.66 -35.66
C ASN A 59 -27.37 -0.77 -34.46
N LEU A 60 -26.93 -1.46 -33.39
CA LEU A 60 -27.68 -1.55 -32.15
C LEU A 60 -27.89 -0.18 -31.50
N VAL A 61 -26.83 0.63 -31.42
CA VAL A 61 -26.89 1.99 -30.85
C VAL A 61 -27.76 2.92 -31.71
N ASP A 62 -27.59 2.89 -33.04
CA ASP A 62 -28.35 3.72 -33.98
C ASP A 62 -29.86 3.43 -33.89
N ASP A 63 -30.25 2.15 -33.82
CA ASP A 63 -31.65 1.75 -33.72
C ASP A 63 -32.24 2.03 -32.33
N MET A 64 -31.49 1.87 -31.24
CA MET A 64 -31.98 2.21 -29.90
C MET A 64 -32.16 3.71 -29.70
N ASN A 65 -31.28 4.54 -30.29
CA ASN A 65 -31.47 6.00 -30.30
C ASN A 65 -32.68 6.42 -31.14
N SER A 66 -32.94 5.72 -32.25
CA SER A 66 -34.07 6.00 -33.14
C SER A 66 -35.41 5.46 -32.61
N ASN A 67 -35.40 4.35 -31.88
CA ASN A 67 -36.58 3.68 -31.32
C ASN A 67 -36.37 3.27 -29.85
N PRO A 68 -36.39 4.22 -28.89
CA PRO A 68 -36.05 3.96 -27.49
C PRO A 68 -37.06 3.07 -26.74
N HIS A 69 -38.18 2.69 -27.37
CA HIS A 69 -39.24 1.84 -26.81
C HIS A 69 -39.19 0.40 -27.35
N GLY A 70 -38.28 0.09 -28.28
CA GLY A 70 -38.21 -1.20 -28.96
C GLY A 70 -37.74 -2.37 -28.08
N THR A 71 -37.69 -3.57 -28.68
CA THR A 71 -37.05 -4.74 -28.09
C THR A 71 -35.84 -5.14 -28.91
N PHE A 72 -34.68 -5.20 -28.27
CA PHE A 72 -33.38 -5.39 -28.89
C PHE A 72 -32.71 -6.64 -28.31
N ARG A 73 -32.12 -7.48 -29.17
CA ARG A 73 -31.40 -8.70 -28.79
C ARG A 73 -30.00 -8.71 -29.37
N LEU A 74 -29.02 -9.12 -28.58
CA LEU A 74 -27.68 -9.40 -29.11
C LEU A 74 -27.71 -10.71 -29.92
N GLY A 75 -27.13 -10.70 -31.10
CA GLY A 75 -26.94 -11.86 -31.98
C GLY A 75 -25.48 -12.28 -32.13
N ALA A 76 -24.54 -11.47 -31.65
CA ALA A 76 -23.11 -11.74 -31.60
C ALA A 76 -22.47 -10.96 -30.43
N THR A 77 -21.30 -11.40 -29.97
CA THR A 77 -20.43 -10.58 -29.12
C THR A 77 -19.89 -9.42 -29.95
N MET A 78 -19.86 -8.21 -29.39
CA MET A 78 -19.65 -6.97 -30.14
C MET A 78 -18.59 -6.07 -29.49
N ASP A 79 -18.07 -5.11 -30.27
CA ASP A 79 -17.12 -4.11 -29.80
C ASP A 79 -17.71 -2.70 -29.78
N ALA A 80 -17.64 -2.02 -28.63
CA ALA A 80 -18.06 -0.63 -28.54
C ALA A 80 -17.19 0.34 -29.34
N ARG A 81 -16.00 -0.08 -29.81
CA ARG A 81 -15.12 0.69 -30.70
C ARG A 81 -15.71 0.93 -32.09
N GLU A 82 -16.77 0.22 -32.46
CA GLU A 82 -17.52 0.48 -33.70
C GLU A 82 -18.19 1.87 -33.73
N VAL A 83 -18.37 2.49 -32.56
CA VAL A 83 -19.01 3.81 -32.40
C VAL A 83 -18.00 4.81 -31.87
N GLU A 84 -17.74 5.86 -32.67
CA GLU A 84 -17.02 7.04 -32.20
C GLU A 84 -18.01 7.99 -31.51
N LEU A 85 -17.76 8.28 -30.23
CA LEU A 85 -18.61 9.19 -29.45
C LEU A 85 -18.33 10.63 -29.84
N LEU A 86 -19.40 11.41 -30.05
CA LEU A 86 -19.28 12.83 -30.33
C LEU A 86 -18.70 13.58 -29.13
N GLU A 87 -18.12 14.74 -29.41
CA GLU A 87 -17.51 15.56 -28.38
C GLU A 87 -18.54 15.99 -27.33
N GLY A 88 -18.28 15.67 -26.05
CA GLY A 88 -19.20 15.95 -24.93
C GLY A 88 -20.34 14.94 -24.77
N GLN A 89 -20.39 13.86 -25.55
CA GLN A 89 -21.38 12.80 -25.40
C GLN A 89 -21.08 11.95 -24.15
N GLU A 90 -22.03 11.90 -23.22
CA GLU A 90 -21.87 11.22 -21.92
C GLU A 90 -22.38 9.76 -21.89
N SER A 91 -22.99 9.27 -22.98
CA SER A 91 -23.43 7.88 -23.13
C SER A 91 -23.66 7.51 -24.60
N TYR A 92 -23.63 6.21 -24.93
CA TYR A 92 -23.91 5.73 -26.29
C TYR A 92 -25.36 5.96 -26.70
N ILE A 93 -26.29 5.70 -25.79
CA ILE A 93 -27.71 6.01 -25.94
C ILE A 93 -27.95 7.28 -25.12
N ASN A 94 -28.07 8.41 -25.80
CA ASN A 94 -28.06 9.75 -25.21
C ASN A 94 -29.46 10.25 -24.80
N HIS A 95 -30.51 9.55 -25.24
CA HIS A 95 -31.91 9.80 -24.87
C HIS A 95 -32.39 8.88 -23.75
N GLU A 96 -33.60 9.14 -23.25
CA GLU A 96 -34.27 8.28 -22.27
C GLU A 96 -34.77 7.00 -22.95
N PHE A 97 -34.37 5.84 -22.41
CA PHE A 97 -34.71 4.52 -22.94
C PHE A 97 -35.75 3.84 -22.04
N SER A 98 -36.80 3.31 -22.65
CA SER A 98 -37.90 2.60 -21.95
C SER A 98 -38.25 1.26 -22.58
N GLY A 99 -37.45 0.83 -23.56
CA GLY A 99 -37.58 -0.46 -24.23
C GLY A 99 -36.97 -1.62 -23.45
N THR A 100 -36.69 -2.70 -24.18
CA THR A 100 -36.09 -3.92 -23.63
C THR A 100 -34.79 -4.26 -24.37
N LEU A 101 -33.69 -4.47 -23.64
CA LEU A 101 -32.43 -5.00 -24.17
C LEU A 101 -32.12 -6.37 -23.56
N ILE A 102 -31.85 -7.35 -24.42
CA ILE A 102 -31.59 -8.74 -24.04
C ILE A 102 -30.22 -9.15 -24.59
N GLY A 103 -29.30 -9.50 -23.69
CA GLY A 103 -27.94 -9.93 -24.06
C GLY A 103 -27.81 -11.37 -24.55
N SER A 104 -28.92 -12.09 -24.67
CA SER A 104 -28.99 -13.50 -25.06
C SER A 104 -29.91 -13.73 -26.27
N ASN A 105 -29.57 -14.73 -27.08
CA ASN A 105 -30.38 -15.20 -28.21
C ASN A 105 -30.07 -16.67 -28.51
N LYS A 106 -31.11 -17.48 -28.81
CA LYS A 106 -30.99 -18.92 -29.13
C LYS A 106 -30.08 -19.70 -28.16
N ASP A 107 -30.32 -19.54 -26.86
CA ASP A 107 -29.56 -20.18 -25.76
C ASP A 107 -28.07 -19.84 -25.68
N LYS A 108 -27.62 -18.80 -26.41
CA LYS A 108 -26.29 -18.22 -26.29
C LYS A 108 -26.36 -16.87 -25.60
N ASN A 109 -25.30 -16.54 -24.86
CA ASN A 109 -25.11 -15.22 -24.26
C ASN A 109 -24.00 -14.48 -24.99
N TYR A 110 -24.15 -13.17 -25.10
CA TYR A 110 -23.22 -12.30 -25.81
C TYR A 110 -22.74 -11.18 -24.88
N ALA A 111 -21.57 -10.63 -25.20
CA ALA A 111 -20.98 -9.51 -24.47
C ALA A 111 -20.80 -8.28 -25.37
N VAL A 112 -20.78 -7.12 -24.74
CA VAL A 112 -20.25 -5.88 -25.33
C VAL A 112 -18.91 -5.58 -24.67
N TYR A 113 -17.87 -5.45 -25.49
CA TYR A 113 -16.52 -5.13 -25.05
C TYR A 113 -16.21 -3.63 -25.17
N ASN A 114 -15.26 -3.14 -24.37
CA ASN A 114 -14.57 -1.85 -24.56
C ASN A 114 -15.45 -0.58 -24.46
N LEU A 115 -16.52 -0.59 -23.64
CA LEU A 115 -17.31 0.63 -23.39
C LEU A 115 -16.42 1.73 -22.78
N LYS A 116 -16.49 2.95 -23.35
CA LYS A 116 -15.76 4.15 -22.86
C LYS A 116 -16.63 5.12 -22.04
N LYS A 117 -17.95 5.00 -22.17
CA LYS A 117 -18.98 5.78 -21.47
C LYS A 117 -20.14 4.82 -21.08
N PRO A 118 -21.05 5.22 -20.16
CA PRO A 118 -22.28 4.47 -19.90
C PRO A 118 -23.01 4.07 -21.18
N LEU A 119 -23.57 2.86 -21.21
CA LEU A 119 -24.38 2.43 -22.36
C LEU A 119 -25.60 3.36 -22.52
N PHE A 120 -26.36 3.58 -21.45
CA PHE A 120 -27.54 4.44 -21.42
C PHE A 120 -27.33 5.72 -20.62
N ASN A 121 -27.94 6.83 -21.06
CA ASN A 121 -28.05 8.02 -20.24
C ASN A 121 -29.05 7.78 -19.10
N VAL A 122 -30.30 7.49 -19.46
CA VAL A 122 -31.40 7.27 -18.52
C VAL A 122 -32.21 6.05 -18.95
N LEU A 123 -32.47 5.15 -18.00
CA LEU A 123 -33.46 4.09 -18.11
C LEU A 123 -34.73 4.51 -17.38
N ASN A 124 -35.88 4.50 -18.05
CA ASN A 124 -37.17 4.82 -17.45
C ASN A 124 -38.17 3.73 -17.81
N HIS A 125 -38.68 2.99 -16.82
CA HIS A 125 -39.56 1.84 -17.04
C HIS A 125 -38.98 0.78 -18.01
N ALA A 126 -37.65 0.69 -18.10
CA ALA A 126 -36.97 -0.19 -19.06
C ALA A 126 -36.76 -1.61 -18.50
N ASN A 127 -36.44 -2.56 -19.39
CA ASN A 127 -36.06 -3.92 -19.01
C ASN A 127 -34.71 -4.32 -19.64
N ILE A 128 -33.67 -4.42 -18.82
CA ILE A 128 -32.33 -4.83 -19.25
C ILE A 128 -32.03 -6.19 -18.64
N ARG A 129 -31.79 -7.20 -19.48
CA ARG A 129 -31.53 -8.56 -18.99
C ARG A 129 -30.49 -9.35 -19.76
N ASP A 130 -29.86 -10.29 -19.05
CA ASP A 130 -28.92 -11.27 -19.61
C ASP A 130 -27.72 -10.62 -20.33
N LEU A 131 -27.32 -9.43 -19.90
CA LEU A 131 -26.31 -8.61 -20.56
C LEU A 131 -24.94 -8.74 -19.88
N SER A 132 -23.90 -8.98 -20.67
CA SER A 132 -22.52 -8.99 -20.21
C SER A 132 -21.74 -7.80 -20.78
N ILE A 133 -21.09 -7.01 -19.91
CA ILE A 133 -20.14 -5.97 -20.30
C ILE A 133 -18.74 -6.41 -19.89
N LYS A 134 -17.79 -6.37 -20.82
CA LYS A 134 -16.40 -6.79 -20.61
C LYS A 134 -15.45 -5.66 -20.95
N GLU A 135 -14.38 -5.54 -20.17
CA GLU A 135 -13.30 -4.58 -20.43
C GLU A 135 -13.79 -3.13 -20.59
N ALA A 136 -14.79 -2.72 -19.80
CA ALA A 136 -15.22 -1.32 -19.78
C ALA A 136 -14.07 -0.44 -19.23
N ASN A 137 -13.90 0.75 -19.79
CA ASN A 137 -12.99 1.77 -19.30
C ASN A 137 -13.74 3.11 -19.31
N VAL A 138 -14.57 3.31 -18.30
CA VAL A 138 -15.47 4.46 -18.21
C VAL A 138 -14.79 5.57 -17.41
N SER A 139 -14.65 6.75 -18.02
CA SER A 139 -14.25 7.98 -17.34
C SER A 139 -15.32 9.04 -17.52
N SER A 140 -15.72 9.73 -16.44
CA SER A 140 -16.64 10.89 -16.53
C SER A 140 -16.41 11.91 -15.41
N LYS A 141 -16.47 13.20 -15.74
CA LYS A 141 -16.56 14.28 -14.74
C LYS A 141 -17.91 14.36 -14.02
N GLU A 142 -18.95 13.75 -14.60
CA GLU A 142 -20.28 13.67 -14.00
C GLU A 142 -20.49 12.26 -13.39
N ASP A 143 -21.72 11.75 -13.45
CA ASP A 143 -22.03 10.39 -13.02
C ASP A 143 -21.43 9.33 -13.96
N ALA A 144 -20.69 8.38 -13.40
CA ALA A 144 -20.01 7.31 -14.11
C ALA A 144 -20.61 5.94 -13.77
N ALA A 145 -20.88 5.13 -14.80
CA ALA A 145 -21.37 3.77 -14.67
C ALA A 145 -21.18 2.98 -15.96
N THR A 146 -21.32 1.65 -15.91
CA THR A 146 -21.24 0.82 -17.13
C THR A 146 -22.57 0.70 -17.85
N ILE A 147 -23.69 0.58 -17.14
CA ILE A 147 -25.02 0.39 -17.74
C ILE A 147 -25.72 1.72 -17.95
N ALA A 148 -25.98 2.49 -16.89
CA ALA A 148 -26.74 3.72 -16.99
C ALA A 148 -26.33 4.79 -15.97
N LYS A 149 -26.52 6.07 -16.28
CA LYS A 149 -26.37 7.12 -15.26
C LYS A 149 -27.55 7.11 -14.29
N GLU A 150 -28.75 6.99 -14.82
CA GLU A 150 -29.99 6.94 -14.02
C GLU A 150 -30.87 5.75 -14.42
N ALA A 151 -31.50 5.08 -13.46
CA ALA A 151 -32.58 4.12 -13.67
C ALA A 151 -33.78 4.45 -12.78
N LYS A 152 -34.94 4.70 -13.40
CA LYS A 152 -36.14 5.18 -12.69
C LYS A 152 -37.44 4.50 -13.10
N ASN A 153 -38.47 4.73 -12.29
CA ASN A 153 -39.89 4.39 -12.52
C ASN A 153 -40.15 2.92 -12.86
N GLY A 154 -39.68 1.99 -12.02
CA GLY A 154 -39.93 0.57 -12.21
C GLY A 154 -39.08 -0.10 -13.29
N THR A 155 -37.90 0.46 -13.58
CA THR A 155 -36.90 -0.20 -14.42
C THR A 155 -36.44 -1.51 -13.77
N ASN A 156 -36.23 -2.55 -14.57
CA ASN A 156 -35.71 -3.85 -14.11
C ASN A 156 -34.37 -4.15 -14.79
N ILE A 157 -33.33 -4.37 -13.98
CA ILE A 157 -31.99 -4.79 -14.41
C ILE A 157 -31.75 -6.17 -13.81
N THR A 158 -31.76 -7.21 -14.64
CA THR A 158 -31.74 -8.60 -14.17
C THR A 158 -30.67 -9.41 -14.87
N ASN A 159 -29.85 -10.16 -14.13
CA ASN A 159 -28.81 -11.00 -14.74
C ASN A 159 -27.81 -10.19 -15.59
N VAL A 160 -27.39 -9.02 -15.08
CA VAL A 160 -26.45 -8.11 -15.76
C VAL A 160 -25.09 -8.17 -15.07
N HIS A 161 -24.06 -8.53 -15.83
CA HIS A 161 -22.71 -8.74 -15.31
C HIS A 161 -21.71 -7.86 -16.03
N SER A 162 -21.15 -6.90 -15.30
CA SER A 162 -20.22 -5.92 -15.85
C SER A 162 -18.82 -6.06 -15.26
N SER A 163 -17.81 -5.79 -16.07
CA SER A 163 -16.42 -5.77 -15.64
C SER A 163 -15.60 -4.71 -16.35
N GLY A 164 -14.69 -4.08 -15.61
CA GLY A 164 -13.87 -3.01 -16.15
C GLY A 164 -13.28 -2.08 -15.09
N VAL A 165 -12.90 -0.89 -15.53
CA VAL A 165 -12.42 0.22 -14.70
C VAL A 165 -13.37 1.39 -14.86
N ILE A 166 -13.77 1.97 -13.73
CA ILE A 166 -14.58 3.18 -13.70
C ILE A 166 -13.84 4.26 -12.91
N ALA A 167 -13.69 5.43 -13.52
CA ALA A 167 -13.18 6.64 -12.91
C ALA A 167 -14.24 7.74 -13.02
N GLY A 168 -14.52 8.44 -11.92
CA GLY A 168 -15.41 9.59 -12.00
C GLY A 168 -15.22 10.61 -10.90
N GLU A 169 -15.48 11.89 -11.21
CA GLU A 169 -15.36 13.00 -10.25
C GLU A 169 -16.57 13.06 -9.29
N ARG A 170 -17.75 12.65 -9.75
CA ARG A 170 -19.02 12.71 -9.00
C ARG A 170 -19.57 11.32 -8.67
N GLY A 171 -20.87 11.06 -8.86
CA GLY A 171 -21.49 9.80 -8.51
C GLY A 171 -20.93 8.64 -9.33
N ILE A 172 -20.67 7.51 -8.68
CA ILE A 172 -20.18 6.31 -9.38
C ILE A 172 -20.98 5.09 -8.94
N GLY A 173 -21.47 4.32 -9.90
CA GLY A 173 -22.00 2.99 -9.67
C GLY A 173 -21.39 2.00 -10.64
N GLY A 174 -20.96 0.83 -10.14
CA GLY A 174 -20.46 -0.25 -11.01
C GLY A 174 -21.40 -0.57 -12.18
N LEU A 175 -22.71 -0.61 -11.89
CA LEU A 175 -23.78 -0.81 -12.88
C LEU A 175 -24.51 0.50 -13.20
N VAL A 176 -25.02 1.19 -12.18
CA VAL A 176 -25.86 2.40 -12.36
C VAL A 176 -25.49 3.46 -11.33
N SER A 177 -25.32 4.73 -11.72
CA SER A 177 -25.00 5.77 -10.73
C SER A 177 -26.17 6.05 -9.78
N GLN A 178 -27.37 6.27 -10.32
CA GLN A 178 -28.57 6.57 -9.53
C GLN A 178 -29.74 5.66 -9.88
N VAL A 179 -30.37 5.07 -8.86
CA VAL A 179 -31.53 4.17 -9.01
C VAL A 179 -32.66 4.69 -8.15
N THR A 180 -33.79 5.00 -8.77
CA THR A 180 -35.00 5.47 -8.09
C THR A 180 -36.18 4.54 -8.39
N ASP A 181 -36.79 3.97 -7.37
CA ASP A 181 -38.01 3.15 -7.50
C ASP A 181 -37.89 2.00 -8.53
N SER A 182 -36.69 1.40 -8.62
CA SER A 182 -36.31 0.42 -9.66
C SER A 182 -35.46 -0.71 -9.09
N LYS A 183 -35.37 -1.84 -9.80
CA LYS A 183 -34.84 -3.10 -9.24
C LYS A 183 -33.58 -3.59 -9.96
N ILE A 184 -32.61 -4.06 -9.19
CA ILE A 184 -31.44 -4.80 -9.65
C ILE A 184 -31.48 -6.20 -9.02
N LEU A 185 -31.44 -7.24 -9.85
CA LEU A 185 -31.56 -8.62 -9.42
C LEU A 185 -30.49 -9.50 -10.09
N ASN A 186 -29.89 -10.43 -9.32
CA ASN A 186 -28.93 -11.41 -9.83
C ASN A 186 -27.81 -10.79 -10.66
N SER A 187 -27.30 -9.63 -10.24
CA SER A 187 -26.38 -8.84 -11.07
C SER A 187 -25.05 -8.65 -10.37
N SER A 188 -24.00 -8.36 -11.14
CA SER A 188 -22.67 -8.17 -10.55
C SER A 188 -21.83 -7.14 -11.26
N TYR A 189 -20.97 -6.51 -10.48
CA TYR A 189 -19.83 -5.75 -11.00
C TYR A 189 -18.54 -6.38 -10.52
N THR A 190 -17.55 -6.49 -11.39
CA THR A 190 -16.19 -6.89 -11.04
C THR A 190 -15.19 -5.92 -11.65
N GLY A 191 -14.50 -5.14 -10.83
CA GLY A 191 -13.61 -4.14 -11.38
C GLY A 191 -13.09 -3.12 -10.39
N ARG A 192 -12.33 -2.17 -10.93
CA ARG A 192 -11.78 -1.06 -10.15
C ARG A 192 -12.72 0.13 -10.21
N ILE A 193 -12.88 0.83 -9.08
CA ILE A 193 -13.60 2.10 -8.99
C ILE A 193 -12.68 3.15 -8.37
N THR A 194 -12.48 4.28 -9.03
CA THR A 194 -11.54 5.31 -8.58
C THR A 194 -12.18 6.71 -8.55
N ASN A 195 -12.16 7.34 -7.37
CA ASN A 195 -12.47 8.76 -7.16
C ASN A 195 -11.37 9.35 -6.27
N THR A 196 -10.23 9.67 -6.89
CA THR A 196 -9.09 10.26 -6.18
C THR A 196 -8.85 11.71 -6.56
N TYR A 197 -9.87 12.36 -7.12
CA TYR A 197 -9.89 13.78 -7.42
C TYR A 197 -9.88 14.57 -6.11
N ASP A 198 -9.18 15.70 -6.08
CA ASP A 198 -9.34 16.67 -4.99
C ASP A 198 -10.56 17.56 -5.27
N THR A 199 -11.75 16.96 -5.15
CA THR A 199 -13.02 17.65 -5.34
C THR A 199 -13.69 17.95 -4.02
N LYS A 200 -14.37 19.10 -3.98
CA LYS A 200 -15.28 19.48 -2.88
C LYS A 200 -16.75 19.18 -3.21
N ALA A 201 -17.01 18.56 -4.36
CA ALA A 201 -18.35 18.16 -4.73
C ALA A 201 -18.85 17.04 -3.82
N THR A 202 -20.18 17.01 -3.62
CA THR A 202 -20.85 15.86 -3.04
C THR A 202 -20.85 14.72 -4.05
N TYR A 203 -20.71 13.49 -3.56
CA TYR A 203 -20.81 12.31 -4.40
C TYR A 203 -21.26 11.09 -3.61
N GLN A 204 -21.88 10.16 -4.32
CA GLN A 204 -22.19 8.84 -3.81
C GLN A 204 -21.53 7.79 -4.69
N ILE A 205 -20.69 6.96 -4.10
CA ILE A 205 -19.94 5.92 -4.80
C ILE A 205 -20.34 4.56 -4.27
N GLY A 206 -20.74 3.67 -5.17
CA GLY A 206 -21.10 2.29 -4.87
C GLY A 206 -20.49 1.28 -5.83
N GLY A 207 -20.12 0.11 -5.29
CA GLY A 207 -19.63 -0.98 -6.13
C GLY A 207 -20.66 -1.53 -7.13
N LEU A 208 -21.96 -1.37 -6.87
CA LEU A 208 -23.04 -1.59 -7.85
C LEU A 208 -23.75 -0.29 -8.19
N VAL A 209 -24.15 0.47 -7.16
CA VAL A 209 -25.01 1.65 -7.32
C VAL A 209 -24.51 2.84 -6.49
N GLY A 210 -24.35 4.02 -7.09
CA GLY A 210 -23.99 5.23 -6.34
C GLY A 210 -25.05 5.58 -5.29
N LYS A 211 -26.30 5.80 -5.73
CA LYS A 211 -27.46 6.07 -4.89
C LYS A 211 -28.65 5.16 -5.24
N LEU A 212 -29.22 4.48 -4.24
CA LEU A 212 -30.45 3.68 -4.33
C LEU A 212 -31.56 4.35 -3.50
N SER A 213 -32.68 4.71 -4.11
CA SER A 213 -33.74 5.51 -3.48
C SER A 213 -35.13 5.02 -3.87
N GLY A 214 -36.09 5.14 -2.96
CA GLY A 214 -37.51 4.88 -3.23
C GLY A 214 -37.99 3.54 -2.68
N ALA A 215 -39.24 3.52 -2.21
CA ALA A 215 -39.81 2.38 -1.51
C ALA A 215 -39.91 1.10 -2.35
N ARG A 216 -39.87 1.21 -3.69
CA ARG A 216 -39.85 0.05 -4.60
C ARG A 216 -38.45 -0.30 -5.09
N ALA A 217 -37.43 0.48 -4.71
CA ALA A 217 -36.06 0.23 -5.12
C ALA A 217 -35.43 -0.90 -4.32
N SER A 218 -34.78 -1.83 -5.03
CA SER A 218 -34.15 -2.97 -4.40
C SER A 218 -32.93 -3.49 -5.15
N ILE A 219 -31.90 -3.90 -4.42
CA ILE A 219 -30.81 -4.75 -4.91
C ILE A 219 -30.95 -6.11 -4.22
N ASP A 220 -31.12 -7.17 -5.02
CA ASP A 220 -31.25 -8.53 -4.49
C ASP A 220 -30.31 -9.50 -5.20
N ARG A 221 -29.77 -10.47 -4.44
CA ARG A 221 -28.88 -11.53 -4.96
C ARG A 221 -27.76 -10.99 -5.83
N SER A 222 -27.07 -9.95 -5.38
CA SER A 222 -26.09 -9.25 -6.22
C SER A 222 -24.71 -9.24 -5.58
N VAL A 223 -23.69 -9.18 -6.42
CA VAL A 223 -22.28 -9.32 -6.03
C VAL A 223 -21.47 -8.15 -6.51
N SER A 224 -20.73 -7.51 -5.60
CA SER A 224 -19.72 -6.53 -5.97
C SER A 224 -18.33 -7.02 -5.63
N SER A 225 -17.49 -7.20 -6.65
CA SER A 225 -16.07 -7.57 -6.49
C SER A 225 -15.22 -6.37 -6.85
N ILE A 226 -14.76 -5.62 -5.85
CA ILE A 226 -14.22 -4.27 -6.04
C ILE A 226 -12.79 -4.11 -5.54
N ASP A 227 -12.02 -3.35 -6.30
CA ASP A 227 -10.86 -2.61 -5.78
C ASP A 227 -11.20 -1.12 -5.86
N MET A 228 -11.56 -0.53 -4.72
CA MET A 228 -12.05 0.83 -4.66
C MET A 228 -11.02 1.76 -3.99
N ALA A 229 -10.67 2.84 -4.68
CA ALA A 229 -9.77 3.88 -4.18
C ALA A 229 -10.47 5.24 -4.19
N THR A 230 -10.68 5.83 -3.01
CA THR A 230 -11.44 7.07 -2.83
C THR A 230 -10.72 8.09 -1.95
N ASN A 231 -11.08 9.37 -2.09
CA ASN A 231 -10.57 10.47 -1.27
C ASN A 231 -11.72 11.23 -0.58
N ALA A 232 -12.61 10.50 0.09
CA ALA A 232 -13.73 11.08 0.82
C ALA A 232 -13.23 11.86 2.03
N ASN A 233 -13.34 13.18 1.93
CA ASN A 233 -12.74 14.17 2.82
C ASN A 233 -13.78 15.01 3.60
N GLN A 234 -15.07 14.81 3.32
CA GLN A 234 -16.20 15.50 3.96
C GLN A 234 -17.37 14.52 4.18
N GLY A 235 -18.25 14.83 5.13
CA GLY A 235 -19.33 13.92 5.56
C GLY A 235 -20.45 13.67 4.53
N ASP A 236 -20.51 14.46 3.46
CA ASP A 236 -21.42 14.34 2.31
C ASP A 236 -20.78 13.64 1.10
N GLN A 237 -19.52 13.20 1.25
CA GLN A 237 -18.82 12.31 0.34
C GLN A 237 -18.94 10.89 0.87
N ILE A 238 -19.74 10.07 0.17
CA ILE A 238 -20.26 8.81 0.71
C ILE A 238 -19.80 7.65 -0.17
N VAL A 239 -19.27 6.61 0.46
CA VAL A 239 -18.66 5.47 -0.21
C VAL A 239 -19.16 4.16 0.39
N GLY A 240 -19.65 3.25 -0.46
CA GLY A 240 -20.10 1.93 -0.04
C GLY A 240 -19.69 0.83 -1.00
N GLY A 241 -19.35 -0.34 -0.48
CA GLY A 241 -18.91 -1.44 -1.33
C GLY A 241 -20.00 -2.06 -2.21
N ILE A 242 -21.29 -1.97 -1.83
CA ILE A 242 -22.43 -2.28 -2.70
C ILE A 242 -23.09 -0.99 -3.18
N ALA A 243 -23.48 -0.12 -2.26
CA ALA A 243 -24.11 1.16 -2.59
C ALA A 243 -23.59 2.32 -1.75
N GLY A 244 -23.42 3.50 -2.34
CA GLY A 244 -23.03 4.70 -1.59
C GLY A 244 -24.11 5.10 -0.59
N VAL A 245 -25.29 5.43 -1.10
CA VAL A 245 -26.47 5.80 -0.31
C VAL A 245 -27.63 4.84 -0.57
N VAL A 246 -28.35 4.49 0.51
CA VAL A 246 -29.66 3.82 0.44
C VAL A 246 -30.65 4.60 1.29
N ASP A 247 -31.67 5.20 0.67
CA ASP A 247 -32.65 6.08 1.33
C ASP A 247 -34.09 5.84 0.82
N ASP A 248 -35.06 6.58 1.36
CA ASP A 248 -36.51 6.41 1.13
C ASP A 248 -36.94 4.94 1.07
N ARG A 249 -36.63 4.20 2.14
CA ARG A 249 -37.10 2.82 2.39
C ARG A 249 -36.60 1.77 1.38
N ALA A 250 -35.65 2.13 0.51
CA ALA A 250 -35.01 1.19 -0.40
C ALA A 250 -34.29 0.06 0.34
N THR A 251 -34.15 -1.11 -0.30
CA THR A 251 -33.68 -2.34 0.36
C THR A 251 -32.54 -3.02 -0.40
N ILE A 252 -31.51 -3.46 0.33
CA ILE A 252 -30.50 -4.40 -0.17
C ILE A 252 -30.64 -5.73 0.55
N SER A 253 -30.78 -6.82 -0.21
CA SER A 253 -30.95 -8.16 0.31
C SER A 253 -30.10 -9.23 -0.36
N ASN A 254 -29.79 -10.30 0.38
CA ASN A 254 -29.16 -11.52 -0.13
C ASN A 254 -27.88 -11.27 -0.96
N SER A 255 -27.08 -10.28 -0.57
CA SER A 255 -26.01 -9.75 -1.40
C SER A 255 -24.69 -9.68 -0.64
N TYR A 256 -23.58 -9.74 -1.37
CA TYR A 256 -22.27 -9.61 -0.74
C TYR A 256 -21.32 -8.77 -1.56
N VAL A 257 -20.30 -8.27 -0.87
CA VAL A 257 -19.18 -7.53 -1.45
C VAL A 257 -17.88 -8.19 -1.05
N GLU A 258 -16.93 -8.23 -1.98
CA GLU A 258 -15.58 -8.74 -1.76
C GLU A 258 -14.51 -7.82 -2.36
N GLY A 259 -13.31 -7.83 -1.79
CA GLY A 259 -12.17 -7.04 -2.27
C GLY A 259 -11.72 -5.95 -1.27
N ASN A 260 -11.52 -4.71 -1.73
CA ASN A 260 -10.97 -3.63 -0.92
C ASN A 260 -11.72 -2.31 -1.10
N VAL A 261 -11.96 -1.60 0.01
CA VAL A 261 -12.43 -0.22 0.06
C VAL A 261 -11.36 0.63 0.74
N ASN A 262 -10.56 1.33 -0.06
CA ASN A 262 -9.42 2.11 0.39
C ASN A 262 -9.74 3.61 0.34
N ASN A 263 -10.20 4.18 1.46
CA ASN A 263 -10.40 5.62 1.58
C ASN A 263 -9.19 6.32 2.21
N VAL A 264 -8.72 7.40 1.59
CA VAL A 264 -7.49 8.11 2.00
C VAL A 264 -7.65 8.88 3.32
N LYS A 265 -8.77 9.59 3.51
CA LYS A 265 -9.02 10.44 4.69
C LYS A 265 -10.13 9.86 5.57
N HIS A 266 -10.21 10.27 6.83
CA HIS A 266 -11.15 9.69 7.81
C HIS A 266 -12.50 10.41 7.92
N PHE A 267 -12.74 11.45 7.11
CA PHE A 267 -13.89 12.35 7.28
C PHE A 267 -15.16 11.91 6.51
N GLY A 268 -15.01 11.06 5.50
CA GLY A 268 -16.14 10.57 4.69
C GLY A 268 -16.97 9.49 5.39
N LYS A 269 -18.22 9.30 4.93
CA LYS A 269 -19.07 8.18 5.36
C LYS A 269 -18.74 6.94 4.52
N VAL A 270 -17.86 6.08 5.04
CA VAL A 270 -17.36 4.91 4.32
C VAL A 270 -17.81 3.60 4.98
N GLY A 271 -18.51 2.76 4.23
CA GLY A 271 -18.94 1.44 4.71
C GLY A 271 -18.57 0.32 3.75
N GLY A 272 -18.22 -0.85 4.28
CA GLY A 272 -17.91 -2.01 3.46
C GLY A 272 -19.12 -2.46 2.62
N VAL A 273 -20.35 -2.32 3.13
CA VAL A 273 -21.58 -2.62 2.36
C VAL A 273 -22.26 -1.34 1.85
N VAL A 274 -22.61 -0.42 2.76
CA VAL A 274 -23.25 0.86 2.43
C VAL A 274 -22.58 2.03 3.13
N GLY A 275 -22.40 3.16 2.43
CA GLY A 275 -21.85 4.36 3.06
C GLY A 275 -22.83 5.03 4.02
N ASN A 276 -24.08 5.26 3.59
CA ASN A 276 -25.12 5.90 4.41
C ASN A 276 -26.51 5.28 4.21
N LEU A 277 -27.18 4.93 5.32
CA LEU A 277 -28.59 4.54 5.37
C LEU A 277 -29.52 5.66 5.86
N TRP A 278 -28.96 6.75 6.38
CA TRP A 278 -29.74 7.85 6.94
C TRP A 278 -30.45 8.62 5.84
N ASP A 279 -31.75 8.84 6.04
CA ASP A 279 -32.62 9.59 5.14
C ASP A 279 -32.59 11.09 5.47
N ASN A 280 -32.63 11.93 4.45
CA ASN A 280 -32.54 13.38 4.63
C ASN A 280 -33.79 14.01 5.29
N SER A 281 -34.93 13.30 5.34
CA SER A 281 -36.10 13.73 6.13
C SER A 281 -35.84 13.73 7.64
N GLY A 282 -34.81 13.01 8.11
CA GLY A 282 -34.51 12.84 9.52
C GLY A 282 -35.35 11.75 10.22
N GLU A 283 -36.27 11.11 9.50
CA GLU A 283 -37.12 10.05 10.03
C GLU A 283 -36.46 8.67 9.87
N VAL A 284 -36.27 7.98 11.01
CA VAL A 284 -35.70 6.61 11.04
C VAL A 284 -36.53 5.62 10.21
N GLU A 285 -37.84 5.83 10.06
CA GLU A 285 -38.71 4.95 9.26
C GLU A 285 -38.38 4.96 7.77
N ASN A 286 -37.91 6.12 7.27
CA ASN A 286 -37.54 6.32 5.87
C ASN A 286 -36.11 5.87 5.55
N SER A 287 -35.33 5.47 6.56
CA SER A 287 -33.97 4.97 6.35
C SER A 287 -33.93 3.76 5.42
N GLY A 288 -32.83 3.64 4.69
CA GLY A 288 -32.52 2.46 3.88
C GLY A 288 -32.40 1.20 4.73
N ARG A 289 -32.63 0.04 4.10
CA ARG A 289 -32.75 -1.25 4.80
C ARG A 289 -31.77 -2.28 4.26
N LEU A 290 -31.13 -3.00 5.19
CA LEU A 290 -30.27 -4.14 4.87
C LEU A 290 -30.84 -5.43 5.47
N SER A 291 -30.85 -6.50 4.68
CA SER A 291 -31.18 -7.85 5.18
C SER A 291 -30.26 -8.89 4.54
N ASP A 292 -29.64 -9.76 5.34
CA ASP A 292 -28.85 -10.88 4.80
C ASP A 292 -27.73 -10.39 3.85
N VAL A 293 -26.82 -9.58 4.39
CA VAL A 293 -25.69 -9.01 3.63
C VAL A 293 -24.34 -9.35 4.25
N LEU A 294 -23.34 -9.61 3.42
CA LEU A 294 -21.98 -9.95 3.84
C LEU A 294 -20.94 -8.96 3.31
N SER A 295 -20.12 -8.45 4.23
CA SER A 295 -18.92 -7.67 3.96
C SER A 295 -17.67 -8.54 4.01
N ASP A 296 -17.17 -8.94 2.85
CA ASP A 296 -15.87 -9.60 2.69
C ASP A 296 -14.83 -8.65 2.07
N VAL A 297 -14.78 -7.42 2.60
CA VAL A 297 -13.82 -6.39 2.17
C VAL A 297 -12.88 -5.96 3.30
N ASN A 298 -11.64 -5.62 2.96
CA ASN A 298 -10.83 -4.74 3.79
C ASN A 298 -11.36 -3.30 3.65
N VAL A 299 -11.44 -2.57 4.77
CA VAL A 299 -11.95 -1.19 4.79
C VAL A 299 -10.96 -0.31 5.55
N THR A 300 -10.46 0.75 4.90
CA THR A 300 -9.68 1.79 5.57
C THR A 300 -10.50 3.06 5.71
N ASN A 301 -10.44 3.70 6.89
CA ASN A 301 -11.20 4.90 7.21
C ASN A 301 -12.71 4.72 7.02
N GLY A 302 -13.21 3.54 7.40
CA GLY A 302 -14.65 3.23 7.39
C GLY A 302 -15.02 2.04 8.28
N ASN A 303 -16.30 1.71 8.26
CA ASN A 303 -16.87 0.57 8.99
C ASN A 303 -17.14 -0.62 8.06
N ALA A 304 -17.35 -1.81 8.62
CA ALA A 304 -17.51 -3.01 7.79
C ALA A 304 -18.88 -3.09 7.09
N ILE A 305 -19.95 -2.65 7.75
CA ILE A 305 -21.31 -2.69 7.20
C ILE A 305 -21.76 -1.29 6.75
N VAL A 306 -22.04 -0.38 7.68
CA VAL A 306 -22.57 0.96 7.40
C VAL A 306 -21.59 2.05 7.85
N GLY A 307 -21.28 3.00 6.97
CA GLY A 307 -20.33 4.08 7.26
C GLY A 307 -20.83 5.08 8.30
N TYR A 308 -22.11 5.47 8.24
CA TYR A 308 -22.72 6.35 9.24
C TYR A 308 -23.56 5.56 10.26
N ASP A 309 -23.14 5.57 11.52
CA ASP A 309 -23.82 4.91 12.63
C ASP A 309 -24.83 5.85 13.33
N PHE A 310 -26.04 5.37 13.56
CA PHE A 310 -27.12 6.15 14.20
C PHE A 310 -28.14 5.25 14.91
N ASN A 311 -28.88 5.83 15.87
CA ASN A 311 -29.90 5.13 16.63
C ASN A 311 -31.10 4.72 15.75
N GLY A 312 -31.48 3.44 15.82
CA GLY A 312 -32.64 2.91 15.08
C GLY A 312 -32.33 2.43 13.65
N ILE A 313 -31.05 2.30 13.30
CA ILE A 313 -30.58 1.77 12.02
C ILE A 313 -31.30 0.47 11.62
N LYS A 314 -31.73 0.38 10.36
CA LYS A 314 -32.52 -0.75 9.83
C LYS A 314 -31.64 -1.77 9.13
N ALA A 315 -30.69 -2.34 9.87
CA ALA A 315 -29.79 -3.38 9.38
C ALA A 315 -30.03 -4.72 10.12
N PHE A 316 -30.48 -5.73 9.40
CA PHE A 316 -30.80 -7.06 9.93
C PHE A 316 -29.92 -8.12 9.28
N LYS A 317 -29.45 -9.10 10.07
CA LYS A 317 -28.58 -10.21 9.60
C LYS A 317 -27.44 -9.72 8.70
N THR A 318 -26.59 -8.87 9.26
CA THR A 318 -25.39 -8.39 8.60
C THR A 318 -24.18 -9.20 9.07
N TYR A 319 -23.25 -9.46 8.17
CA TYR A 319 -22.10 -10.33 8.41
C TYR A 319 -20.79 -9.68 7.93
N SER A 320 -19.67 -9.95 8.58
CA SER A 320 -18.35 -9.55 8.10
C SER A 320 -17.29 -10.63 8.33
N ASN A 321 -16.24 -10.63 7.50
CA ASN A 321 -15.14 -11.58 7.64
C ASN A 321 -14.14 -11.11 8.73
N LYS A 322 -13.81 -12.01 9.67
CA LYS A 322 -12.85 -11.77 10.76
C LYS A 322 -11.45 -11.40 10.27
N ASN A 323 -11.00 -11.99 9.17
CA ASN A 323 -9.64 -11.79 8.67
C ASN A 323 -9.44 -10.43 7.98
N ASN A 324 -10.54 -9.75 7.63
CA ASN A 324 -10.43 -8.49 6.91
C ASN A 324 -10.13 -7.35 7.87
N LYS A 325 -9.11 -6.56 7.51
CA LYS A 325 -8.71 -5.36 8.24
C LYS A 325 -9.76 -4.28 8.02
N VAL A 326 -10.43 -3.86 9.09
CA VAL A 326 -11.40 -2.77 9.07
C VAL A 326 -11.04 -1.78 10.15
N VAL A 327 -10.53 -0.63 9.71
CA VAL A 327 -9.83 0.31 10.57
C VAL A 327 -10.23 1.74 10.28
N ASN A 328 -10.22 2.56 11.33
CA ASN A 328 -10.41 4.01 11.26
C ASN A 328 -9.17 4.70 11.80
N VAL A 329 -8.66 5.70 11.06
CA VAL A 329 -7.76 6.70 11.65
C VAL A 329 -8.63 7.64 12.47
N VAL A 330 -8.34 7.71 13.77
CA VAL A 330 -9.01 8.62 14.69
C VAL A 330 -7.98 9.52 15.33
N GLN A 331 -8.36 10.78 15.53
CA GLN A 331 -7.60 11.68 16.35
C GLN A 331 -7.89 11.36 17.82
N VAL A 332 -6.85 11.04 18.59
CA VAL A 332 -6.90 10.90 20.05
C VAL A 332 -5.94 11.96 20.58
N ASP A 333 -6.50 12.96 21.27
CA ASP A 333 -5.79 14.18 21.65
C ASP A 333 -5.15 14.86 20.42
N ASP A 334 -3.83 15.06 20.40
CA ASP A 334 -3.12 15.66 19.27
C ASP A 334 -2.57 14.62 18.27
N GLU A 335 -2.78 13.32 18.50
CA GLU A 335 -2.20 12.21 17.72
C GLU A 335 -3.21 11.48 16.82
N LEU A 336 -2.76 11.08 15.63
CA LEU A 336 -3.54 10.26 14.71
C LEU A 336 -3.19 8.79 14.94
N VAL A 337 -4.12 8.03 15.50
CA VAL A 337 -3.95 6.61 15.73
C VAL A 337 -4.94 5.82 14.89
N THR A 338 -4.50 4.66 14.39
CA THR A 338 -5.43 3.74 13.73
C THR A 338 -5.99 2.75 14.72
N LYS A 339 -7.31 2.68 14.77
CA LYS A 339 -8.06 1.76 15.61
C LYS A 339 -8.88 0.83 14.73
N ASP A 340 -9.12 -0.39 15.21
CA ASP A 340 -10.14 -1.23 14.60
C ASP A 340 -11.49 -0.52 14.70
N SER A 341 -12.24 -0.57 13.61
CA SER A 341 -13.64 -0.22 13.70
C SER A 341 -14.42 -1.42 14.21
N ASP A 342 -14.76 -1.39 15.50
CA ASP A 342 -15.72 -2.31 16.11
C ASP A 342 -17.18 -1.84 15.88
N VAL A 343 -17.37 -0.60 15.40
CA VAL A 343 -18.68 -0.01 15.07
C VAL A 343 -19.21 -0.58 13.76
N GLN A 344 -20.50 -0.92 13.71
CA GLN A 344 -21.15 -1.48 12.52
C GLN A 344 -20.36 -2.66 11.91
N ARG A 345 -19.85 -3.56 12.77
CA ARG A 345 -19.10 -4.76 12.34
C ARG A 345 -20.01 -5.92 11.89
N GLY A 346 -21.28 -5.93 12.29
CA GLY A 346 -22.21 -7.03 12.06
C GLY A 346 -21.77 -8.32 12.79
N THR A 347 -22.31 -9.46 12.36
CA THR A 347 -21.92 -10.79 12.85
C THR A 347 -20.61 -11.21 12.21
N ILE A 348 -19.53 -11.32 13.00
CA ILE A 348 -18.22 -11.72 12.50
C ILE A 348 -18.22 -13.23 12.20
N LEU A 349 -17.88 -13.59 10.96
CA LEU A 349 -17.73 -14.97 10.52
C LEU A 349 -16.25 -15.37 10.48
N GLU A 350 -15.98 -16.58 10.96
CA GLU A 350 -14.69 -17.26 10.75
C GLU A 350 -14.51 -17.62 9.27
N SER A 351 -13.26 -17.69 8.80
CA SER A 351 -12.92 -17.76 7.37
C SER A 351 -13.50 -18.96 6.63
N ASP A 352 -13.58 -20.10 7.31
CA ASP A 352 -14.16 -21.36 6.81
C ASP A 352 -15.67 -21.23 6.54
N LYS A 353 -16.36 -20.33 7.26
CA LYS A 353 -17.80 -20.07 7.12
C LYS A 353 -18.13 -18.98 6.11
N VAL A 354 -17.18 -18.10 5.77
CA VAL A 354 -17.39 -16.98 4.83
C VAL A 354 -17.81 -17.49 3.46
N ASN A 355 -17.12 -18.50 2.92
CA ASN A 355 -17.45 -19.05 1.60
C ASN A 355 -18.82 -19.73 1.56
N ALA A 356 -19.17 -20.48 2.61
CA ALA A 356 -20.51 -21.06 2.74
C ALA A 356 -21.59 -19.97 2.77
N LYS A 357 -21.34 -18.87 3.49
CA LYS A 357 -22.28 -17.73 3.52
C LYS A 357 -22.41 -17.05 2.17
N LYS A 358 -21.33 -16.86 1.41
CA LYS A 358 -21.41 -16.35 0.03
C LYS A 358 -22.36 -17.19 -0.83
N VAL A 359 -22.18 -18.52 -0.81
CA VAL A 359 -23.02 -19.46 -1.57
C VAL A 359 -24.49 -19.41 -1.11
N GLU A 360 -24.74 -19.30 0.19
CA GLU A 360 -26.09 -19.16 0.77
C GLU A 360 -26.80 -17.89 0.27
N LEU A 361 -26.06 -16.77 0.17
CA LEU A 361 -26.60 -15.48 -0.27
C LEU A 361 -26.82 -15.45 -1.79
N VAL A 362 -25.74 -15.64 -2.56
CA VAL A 362 -25.75 -15.71 -4.03
C VAL A 362 -24.43 -16.31 -4.52
N SER A 363 -24.49 -17.28 -5.44
CA SER A 363 -23.28 -17.78 -6.10
C SER A 363 -22.79 -16.78 -7.15
N LYS A 364 -21.49 -16.45 -7.15
CA LYS A 364 -20.88 -15.59 -8.17
C LYS A 364 -21.08 -16.21 -9.55
N GLN A 365 -21.90 -15.59 -10.38
CA GLN A 365 -22.15 -16.05 -11.75
C GLN A 365 -21.18 -15.39 -12.73
N SER A 366 -20.56 -16.20 -13.60
CA SER A 366 -19.92 -15.71 -14.81
C SER A 366 -20.67 -16.28 -16.01
N THR A 367 -21.38 -15.43 -16.74
CA THR A 367 -22.08 -15.85 -17.96
C THR A 367 -21.04 -16.31 -18.98
N LYS A 368 -21.12 -17.58 -19.41
CA LYS A 368 -20.31 -18.07 -20.53
C LYS A 368 -20.82 -17.38 -21.80
N VAL A 369 -20.01 -16.49 -22.35
CA VAL A 369 -20.33 -15.76 -23.58
C VAL A 369 -19.74 -16.46 -24.79
N GLU A 370 -20.28 -16.20 -25.98
CA GLU A 370 -19.70 -16.72 -27.22
C GLU A 370 -18.26 -16.21 -27.40
N ASP A 371 -17.34 -17.14 -27.67
CA ASP A 371 -15.93 -16.83 -27.95
C ASP A 371 -15.87 -15.96 -29.21
N PHE A 372 -15.31 -14.76 -29.06
CA PHE A 372 -15.16 -13.81 -30.14
C PHE A 372 -13.71 -13.35 -30.20
N ASN A 373 -13.01 -13.74 -31.27
CA ASN A 373 -11.64 -13.32 -31.50
C ASN A 373 -11.65 -12.06 -32.36
N PHE A 374 -11.31 -10.91 -31.77
CA PHE A 374 -11.13 -9.64 -32.50
C PHE A 374 -9.99 -9.67 -33.53
N SER A 375 -9.17 -10.73 -33.56
CA SER A 375 -8.12 -10.92 -34.55
C SER A 375 -8.53 -11.94 -35.62
N SER A 376 -8.83 -11.47 -36.83
CA SER A 376 -8.79 -12.28 -38.04
C SER A 376 -7.31 -12.53 -38.43
N ARG A 377 -6.55 -13.22 -37.57
CA ARG A 377 -5.15 -13.51 -37.86
C ARG A 377 -5.09 -14.52 -39.00
N TYR A 378 -4.69 -14.08 -40.19
CA TYR A 378 -4.31 -14.98 -41.27
C TYR A 378 -3.06 -15.74 -40.80
N VAL A 379 -3.16 -17.05 -40.63
CA VAL A 379 -2.01 -17.91 -40.29
C VAL A 379 -1.53 -18.53 -41.60
N THR A 380 -0.32 -18.17 -42.01
CA THR A 380 0.30 -18.72 -43.21
C THR A 380 0.57 -20.22 -43.00
N ASP A 381 -0.07 -21.07 -43.82
CA ASP A 381 0.22 -22.51 -43.84
C ASP A 381 1.32 -22.81 -44.86
N TYR A 382 2.49 -23.22 -44.39
CA TYR A 382 3.63 -23.57 -45.23
C TYR A 382 3.61 -25.03 -45.71
N ARG A 383 2.76 -25.89 -45.13
CA ARG A 383 2.85 -27.35 -45.30
C ARG A 383 2.55 -27.83 -46.73
N ASN A 384 1.83 -27.02 -47.50
CA ASN A 384 1.41 -27.34 -48.87
C ASN A 384 2.26 -26.63 -49.95
N LEU A 385 3.38 -26.00 -49.57
CA LEU A 385 4.25 -25.29 -50.52
C LEU A 385 5.32 -26.20 -51.13
N GLU A 386 5.66 -25.94 -52.38
CA GLU A 386 6.75 -26.63 -53.07
C GLU A 386 8.08 -26.38 -52.35
N ASN A 387 8.83 -27.45 -52.08
CA ASN A 387 10.07 -27.45 -51.30
C ASN A 387 9.93 -27.16 -49.80
N ALA A 388 8.71 -27.10 -49.23
CA ALA A 388 8.53 -27.04 -47.79
C ALA A 388 8.69 -28.42 -47.14
N ASP A 389 9.45 -28.45 -46.05
CA ASP A 389 9.63 -29.61 -45.18
C ASP A 389 8.72 -29.44 -43.96
N SER A 390 7.75 -30.34 -43.77
CA SER A 390 6.81 -30.29 -42.66
C SER A 390 7.50 -30.31 -41.28
N SER A 391 8.71 -30.88 -41.18
CA SER A 391 9.49 -30.87 -39.93
C SER A 391 10.09 -29.51 -39.60
N LYS A 392 10.10 -28.56 -40.56
CA LYS A 392 10.66 -27.21 -40.44
C LYS A 392 9.59 -26.12 -40.29
N GLU A 393 8.33 -26.46 -39.99
CA GLU A 393 7.25 -25.46 -39.83
C GLU A 393 7.63 -24.33 -38.86
N GLN A 394 8.25 -24.67 -37.72
CA GLN A 394 8.75 -23.69 -36.76
C GLN A 394 9.83 -22.78 -37.34
N VAL A 395 10.72 -23.33 -38.17
CA VAL A 395 11.80 -22.59 -38.82
C VAL A 395 11.20 -21.58 -39.80
N TYR A 396 10.20 -21.98 -40.58
CA TYR A 396 9.50 -21.07 -41.49
C TYR A 396 8.84 -19.91 -40.75
N LYS A 397 8.18 -20.17 -39.61
CA LYS A 397 7.62 -19.12 -38.74
C LYS A 397 8.69 -18.19 -38.15
N ASN A 398 9.88 -18.70 -37.84
CA ASN A 398 11.00 -17.87 -37.39
C ASN A 398 11.54 -16.98 -38.52
N ILE A 399 11.64 -17.50 -39.74
CA ILE A 399 12.08 -16.73 -40.91
C ILE A 399 11.02 -15.70 -41.32
N GLU A 400 9.73 -15.99 -41.17
CA GLU A 400 8.64 -15.02 -41.36
C GLU A 400 8.84 -13.76 -40.51
N LYS A 401 9.30 -13.90 -39.26
CA LYS A 401 9.63 -12.76 -38.39
C LYS A 401 10.88 -11.99 -38.82
N LEU A 402 11.82 -12.65 -39.51
CA LEU A 402 12.99 -11.97 -40.11
C LEU A 402 12.66 -11.29 -41.44
N LEU A 403 11.60 -11.75 -42.12
CA LEU A 403 11.19 -11.34 -43.46
C LEU A 403 9.68 -11.02 -43.56
N PRO A 404 9.17 -10.05 -42.78
CA PRO A 404 7.73 -9.83 -42.59
C PRO A 404 6.94 -9.43 -43.85
N PHE A 405 7.59 -8.87 -44.87
CA PHE A 405 6.95 -8.41 -46.11
C PHE A 405 7.25 -9.29 -47.33
N TYR A 406 7.86 -10.46 -47.12
CA TYR A 406 8.22 -11.38 -48.20
C TYR A 406 7.15 -12.46 -48.43
N ASN A 407 7.08 -12.97 -49.65
CA ASN A 407 6.17 -14.06 -49.98
C ASN A 407 6.55 -15.40 -49.32
N ARG A 408 5.55 -16.27 -49.18
CA ARG A 408 5.69 -17.57 -48.51
C ARG A 408 6.75 -18.48 -49.15
N GLU A 409 6.95 -18.39 -50.47
CA GLU A 409 7.99 -19.14 -51.19
C GLU A 409 9.40 -18.68 -50.82
N THR A 410 9.60 -17.37 -50.62
CA THR A 410 10.88 -16.82 -50.14
C THR A 410 11.15 -17.23 -48.70
N ILE A 411 10.11 -17.24 -47.85
CA ILE A 411 10.22 -17.74 -46.47
C ILE A 411 10.70 -19.20 -46.46
N VAL A 412 10.10 -20.07 -47.27
CA VAL A 412 10.51 -21.49 -47.38
C VAL A 412 11.95 -21.61 -47.91
N LYS A 413 12.30 -20.84 -48.95
CA LYS A 413 13.66 -20.82 -49.51
C LYS A 413 14.72 -20.49 -48.45
N TYR A 414 14.53 -19.43 -47.67
CA TYR A 414 15.48 -19.07 -46.61
C TYR A 414 15.39 -19.99 -45.39
N GLY A 415 14.20 -20.48 -45.04
CA GLY A 415 14.02 -21.47 -43.97
C GLY A 415 14.77 -22.78 -44.24
N ASN A 416 14.86 -23.20 -45.50
CA ASN A 416 15.63 -24.38 -45.89
C ASN A 416 17.15 -24.19 -45.74
N LEU A 417 17.63 -22.94 -45.72
CA LEU A 417 19.05 -22.60 -45.51
C LEU A 417 19.44 -22.53 -44.03
N VAL A 418 18.49 -22.61 -43.10
CA VAL A 418 18.78 -22.56 -41.66
C VAL A 418 19.44 -23.86 -41.23
N GLU A 419 20.65 -23.75 -40.67
CA GLU A 419 21.40 -24.89 -40.15
C GLU A 419 20.76 -25.49 -38.90
N THR A 420 20.78 -26.82 -38.77
CA THR A 420 20.24 -27.54 -37.59
C THR A 420 20.96 -27.19 -36.29
N SER A 421 22.18 -26.66 -36.37
CA SER A 421 22.97 -26.15 -35.25
C SER A 421 22.41 -24.83 -34.68
N SER A 422 21.69 -24.05 -35.48
CA SER A 422 21.21 -22.70 -35.16
C SER A 422 20.07 -22.69 -34.14
N ASN A 423 20.02 -21.65 -33.31
CA ASN A 423 18.88 -21.42 -32.42
C ASN A 423 17.60 -21.10 -33.19
N LEU A 424 17.70 -20.49 -34.39
CA LEU A 424 16.57 -20.30 -35.31
C LEU A 424 15.96 -21.63 -35.80
N TYR A 425 16.71 -22.74 -35.69
CA TYR A 425 16.19 -24.09 -35.96
C TYR A 425 15.56 -24.72 -34.71
N LYS A 426 16.22 -24.54 -33.56
CA LYS A 426 15.93 -25.26 -32.31
C LYS A 426 14.85 -24.60 -31.45
N LYS A 427 14.64 -23.30 -31.59
CA LYS A 427 13.83 -22.49 -30.68
C LYS A 427 12.79 -21.69 -31.45
N GLU A 428 11.67 -21.39 -30.80
CA GLU A 428 10.67 -20.48 -31.37
C GLU A 428 11.04 -19.03 -31.09
N LEU A 429 11.21 -18.26 -32.17
CA LEU A 429 11.54 -16.84 -32.13
C LEU A 429 10.31 -16.06 -31.72
N LEU A 430 10.42 -15.22 -30.69
CA LEU A 430 9.35 -14.37 -30.17
C LEU A 430 9.38 -12.99 -30.82
N SER A 431 10.55 -12.32 -30.84
CA SER A 431 10.72 -10.98 -31.41
C SER A 431 12.13 -10.76 -31.96
N VAL A 432 12.27 -9.74 -32.81
CA VAL A 432 13.50 -9.33 -33.49
C VAL A 432 13.67 -7.82 -33.32
N VAL A 433 14.82 -7.38 -32.80
CA VAL A 433 15.07 -5.96 -32.54
C VAL A 433 16.36 -5.51 -33.21
N PRO A 434 16.31 -4.54 -34.15
CA PRO A 434 17.51 -3.99 -34.77
C PRO A 434 18.27 -3.08 -33.80
N MET A 435 19.60 -3.13 -33.88
CA MET A 435 20.48 -2.45 -32.96
C MET A 435 21.68 -1.81 -33.65
N LYS A 436 22.15 -0.71 -33.05
CA LYS A 436 23.48 -0.15 -33.27
C LYS A 436 24.33 -0.44 -32.04
N ASP A 437 25.27 -1.36 -32.19
CA ASP A 437 26.15 -1.87 -31.14
C ASP A 437 25.42 -2.52 -29.95
N LYS A 438 24.91 -1.71 -29.02
CA LYS A 438 24.12 -2.12 -27.85
C LYS A 438 22.85 -1.29 -27.68
N GLU A 439 22.63 -0.29 -28.53
CA GLU A 439 21.48 0.58 -28.52
C GLU A 439 20.41 0.06 -29.47
N ILE A 440 19.16 0.12 -29.03
CA ILE A 440 18.00 -0.26 -29.84
C ILE A 440 17.71 0.86 -30.83
N ILE A 441 17.34 0.49 -32.05
CA ILE A 441 16.96 1.44 -33.10
C ILE A 441 15.46 1.34 -33.36
N SER A 442 14.74 2.43 -33.06
CA SER A 442 13.29 2.54 -33.32
C SER A 442 12.96 3.32 -34.59
N ASP A 443 13.85 4.22 -35.03
CA ASP A 443 13.74 4.88 -36.34
C ASP A 443 14.66 4.19 -37.35
N VAL A 444 14.12 3.16 -38.00
CA VAL A 444 14.83 2.43 -39.07
C VAL A 444 15.06 3.34 -40.27
N ASN A 445 14.12 4.23 -40.60
CA ASN A 445 14.19 5.09 -41.78
C ASN A 445 15.39 6.04 -41.73
N GLY A 446 15.59 6.71 -40.59
CA GLY A 446 16.72 7.60 -40.37
C GLY A 446 18.06 6.89 -40.11
N SER A 447 18.04 5.62 -39.67
CA SER A 447 19.22 4.94 -39.13
C SER A 447 19.69 3.72 -39.90
N LYS A 448 19.03 3.34 -41.01
CA LYS A 448 19.24 2.05 -41.71
C LYS A 448 20.71 1.65 -41.95
N SER A 449 21.56 2.57 -42.38
CA SER A 449 22.98 2.28 -42.68
C SER A 449 23.85 2.07 -41.44
N SER A 450 23.38 2.50 -40.27
CA SER A 450 24.09 2.41 -39.00
C SER A 450 23.73 1.17 -38.17
N ILE A 451 22.66 0.45 -38.55
CA ILE A 451 22.23 -0.78 -37.91
C ILE A 451 23.26 -1.88 -38.23
N ASN A 452 23.90 -2.42 -37.19
CA ASN A 452 24.99 -3.38 -37.31
C ASN A 452 24.78 -4.67 -36.50
N LYS A 453 23.72 -4.73 -35.68
CA LYS A 453 23.35 -5.91 -34.90
C LYS A 453 21.85 -6.16 -34.89
N LEU A 454 21.51 -7.42 -34.65
CA LEU A 454 20.15 -7.91 -34.53
C LEU A 454 20.01 -8.74 -33.26
N LEU A 455 19.09 -8.35 -32.38
CA LEU A 455 18.73 -9.13 -31.21
C LEU A 455 17.59 -10.07 -31.57
N LEU A 456 17.82 -11.37 -31.38
CA LEU A 456 16.80 -12.40 -31.49
C LEU A 456 16.35 -12.77 -30.08
N TYR A 457 15.05 -12.66 -29.81
CA TYR A 457 14.45 -13.01 -28.53
C TYR A 457 13.52 -14.21 -28.71
N TYR A 458 13.68 -15.26 -27.92
CA TYR A 458 12.98 -16.54 -28.05
C TYR A 458 11.90 -16.74 -26.97
N THR A 459 10.95 -17.65 -27.22
CA THR A 459 9.85 -17.96 -26.27
C THR A 459 10.31 -18.61 -24.97
N ASP A 460 11.50 -19.23 -24.95
CA ASP A 460 12.13 -19.78 -23.74
C ASP A 460 12.80 -18.70 -22.86
N ASN A 461 12.57 -17.42 -23.15
CA ASN A 461 13.18 -16.24 -22.52
C ASN A 461 14.69 -16.09 -22.73
N THR A 462 15.28 -16.83 -23.68
CA THR A 462 16.68 -16.62 -24.06
C THR A 462 16.79 -15.62 -25.21
N SER A 463 17.95 -14.96 -25.31
CA SER A 463 18.25 -14.05 -26.40
C SER A 463 19.67 -14.27 -26.93
N GLU A 464 19.87 -13.91 -28.20
CA GLU A 464 21.21 -13.83 -28.79
C GLU A 464 21.31 -12.61 -29.70
N THR A 465 22.54 -12.14 -29.90
CA THR A 465 22.81 -10.99 -30.77
C THR A 465 23.67 -11.42 -31.95
N ILE A 466 23.21 -11.14 -33.16
CA ILE A 466 23.88 -11.47 -34.42
C ILE A 466 24.40 -10.17 -35.05
N ASN A 467 25.60 -10.21 -35.61
CA ASN A 467 26.11 -9.09 -36.42
C ASN A 467 25.45 -9.10 -37.80
N ILE A 468 25.00 -7.94 -38.25
CA ILE A 468 24.36 -7.76 -39.55
C ILE A 468 25.03 -6.65 -40.33
N GLN A 469 24.91 -6.69 -41.65
CA GLN A 469 25.46 -5.67 -42.55
C GLN A 469 24.39 -5.21 -43.52
N TYR A 470 24.19 -3.90 -43.62
CA TYR A 470 23.29 -3.28 -44.59
C TYR A 470 23.74 -3.58 -46.01
N GLN A 471 22.80 -4.00 -46.86
CA GLN A 471 23.04 -4.36 -48.26
C GLN A 471 22.52 -3.27 -49.18
N SER A 472 21.19 -3.14 -49.27
CA SER A 472 20.50 -2.23 -50.17
C SER A 472 19.06 -1.98 -49.71
N ASP A 473 18.41 -1.01 -50.35
CA ASP A 473 16.96 -0.88 -50.28
C ASP A 473 16.33 -1.73 -51.40
N PHE A 474 15.41 -2.62 -51.06
CA PHE A 474 14.65 -3.43 -52.01
C PHE A 474 13.16 -3.14 -51.87
N SER A 475 12.50 -2.62 -52.90
CA SER A 475 11.03 -2.39 -52.90
C SER A 475 10.50 -1.67 -51.65
N ASN A 476 11.22 -0.63 -51.18
CA ASN A 476 10.97 0.14 -49.96
C ASN A 476 11.20 -0.60 -48.63
N VAL A 477 11.96 -1.70 -48.60
CA VAL A 477 12.48 -2.28 -47.36
C VAL A 477 14.01 -2.20 -47.31
N ALA A 478 14.58 -2.02 -46.11
CA ALA A 478 16.02 -2.13 -45.91
C ALA A 478 16.41 -3.60 -45.75
N GLU A 479 17.40 -4.06 -46.51
CA GLU A 479 17.91 -5.43 -46.42
C GLU A 479 19.26 -5.50 -45.72
N TYR A 480 19.41 -6.51 -44.89
CA TYR A 480 20.64 -6.81 -44.16
C TYR A 480 21.04 -8.26 -44.37
N SER A 481 22.34 -8.52 -44.55
CA SER A 481 22.88 -9.88 -44.47
C SER A 481 23.19 -10.24 -43.01
N LEU A 482 22.86 -11.46 -42.60
CA LEU A 482 23.26 -12.00 -41.30
C LEU A 482 24.66 -12.61 -41.40
N ASN A 483 25.64 -11.99 -40.74
CA ASN A 483 27.04 -12.40 -40.87
C ASN A 483 27.25 -13.86 -40.44
N GLY A 484 28.00 -14.62 -41.25
CA GLY A 484 28.26 -16.03 -40.99
C GLY A 484 27.11 -16.97 -41.40
N THR A 485 26.05 -16.45 -42.03
CA THR A 485 24.94 -17.25 -42.56
C THR A 485 24.63 -16.85 -44.01
N LYS A 486 23.75 -17.61 -44.68
CA LYS A 486 23.17 -17.24 -45.98
C LYS A 486 21.81 -16.54 -45.84
N LEU A 487 21.45 -16.11 -44.64
CA LEU A 487 20.16 -15.51 -44.34
C LEU A 487 20.22 -13.99 -44.50
N ILE A 488 19.05 -13.41 -44.78
CA ILE A 488 18.83 -11.97 -44.78
C ILE A 488 17.81 -11.60 -43.70
N TYR A 489 17.81 -10.34 -43.30
CA TYR A 489 16.83 -9.73 -42.41
C TYR A 489 16.29 -8.45 -43.05
N THR A 490 15.00 -8.22 -42.87
CA THR A 490 14.39 -6.92 -43.13
C THR A 490 13.50 -6.49 -41.95
N PRO A 491 13.58 -5.23 -41.52
CA PRO A 491 12.74 -4.71 -40.45
C PRO A 491 11.24 -4.78 -40.79
N ASN A 492 10.40 -4.89 -39.75
CA ASN A 492 8.94 -4.84 -39.87
C ASN A 492 8.40 -3.40 -40.07
N THR A 493 9.05 -2.63 -40.93
CA THR A 493 8.61 -1.30 -41.36
C THR A 493 9.02 -1.03 -42.81
N LEU A 494 8.26 -0.19 -43.50
CA LEU A 494 8.54 0.22 -44.87
C LEU A 494 9.22 1.60 -44.88
N LEU A 495 10.29 1.71 -45.65
CA LEU A 495 11.08 2.92 -45.81
C LEU A 495 10.25 4.03 -46.45
N ARG A 496 10.07 5.11 -45.69
CA ARG A 496 9.19 6.21 -46.08
C ARG A 496 9.69 7.56 -45.57
N ASN A 497 9.51 8.59 -46.39
CA ASN A 497 9.72 9.97 -45.97
C ASN A 497 8.43 10.54 -45.36
N TYR A 498 8.46 10.87 -44.06
CA TYR A 498 7.32 11.44 -43.34
C TYR A 498 7.28 12.97 -43.34
N LYS A 499 8.20 13.65 -44.03
CA LYS A 499 8.32 15.11 -44.01
C LYS A 499 7.02 15.83 -44.35
N ASN A 500 6.28 15.36 -45.35
CA ASN A 500 4.98 15.96 -45.72
C ASN A 500 3.96 15.92 -44.58
N ILE A 501 3.95 14.85 -43.79
CA ILE A 501 3.07 14.71 -42.61
C ILE A 501 3.58 15.62 -41.49
N LEU A 502 4.90 15.56 -41.21
CA LEU A 502 5.53 16.34 -40.14
C LEU A 502 5.36 17.85 -40.34
N ASP A 503 5.63 18.37 -41.54
CA ASP A 503 5.53 19.80 -41.86
C ASP A 503 4.09 20.34 -41.63
N GLU A 504 3.06 19.49 -41.79
CA GLU A 504 1.64 19.83 -41.58
C GLU A 504 1.19 19.74 -40.11
N VAL A 505 1.72 18.80 -39.33
CA VAL A 505 1.23 18.51 -37.97
C VAL A 505 2.07 19.17 -36.87
N LEU A 506 3.37 19.35 -37.07
CA LEU A 506 4.27 19.95 -36.08
C LEU A 506 3.86 21.38 -35.69
N PRO A 507 3.43 22.28 -36.60
CA PRO A 507 2.95 23.60 -36.21
C PRO A 507 1.71 23.56 -35.31
N GLU A 508 0.82 22.60 -35.52
CA GLU A 508 -0.39 22.42 -34.71
C GLU A 508 -0.08 21.82 -33.34
N LEU A 509 0.81 20.83 -33.27
CA LEU A 509 1.27 20.25 -32.00
C LEU A 509 2.00 21.29 -31.14
N ASN A 510 2.79 22.17 -31.76
CA ASN A 510 3.51 23.23 -31.05
C ASN A 510 2.61 24.34 -30.48
N LYS A 511 1.37 24.47 -30.94
CA LYS A 511 0.37 25.41 -30.37
C LYS A 511 -0.30 24.87 -29.11
N VAL A 512 -0.17 23.58 -28.81
CA VAL A 512 -0.80 22.99 -27.62
C VAL A 512 -0.09 23.49 -26.36
N GLU A 513 -0.88 23.90 -25.37
CA GLU A 513 -0.43 24.34 -24.05
C GLU A 513 -0.97 23.42 -22.96
N TYR A 514 -0.12 23.03 -22.01
CA TYR A 514 -0.47 22.08 -20.95
C TYR A 514 -1.65 22.54 -20.07
N LYS A 515 -1.70 23.84 -19.74
CA LYS A 515 -2.75 24.41 -18.87
C LYS A 515 -3.97 24.93 -19.63
N SER A 516 -4.18 24.49 -20.88
CA SER A 516 -5.30 24.93 -21.72
C SER A 516 -6.64 24.24 -21.39
N ASP A 517 -7.74 24.89 -21.78
CA ASP A 517 -9.09 24.28 -21.70
C ASP A 517 -9.21 23.03 -22.59
N ALA A 518 -8.44 22.94 -23.68
CA ALA A 518 -8.42 21.77 -24.57
C ALA A 518 -7.83 20.53 -23.89
N ILE A 519 -6.70 20.67 -23.17
CA ILE A 519 -6.11 19.58 -22.38
C ILE A 519 -7.09 19.12 -21.28
N ARG A 520 -7.72 20.06 -20.59
CA ARG A 520 -8.73 19.74 -19.56
C ARG A 520 -9.93 18.98 -20.14
N LYS A 521 -10.33 19.30 -21.37
CA LYS A 521 -11.42 18.61 -22.08
C LYS A 521 -11.05 17.17 -22.43
N VAL A 522 -9.83 16.93 -22.91
CA VAL A 522 -9.32 15.55 -23.17
C VAL A 522 -9.20 14.73 -21.90
N LEU A 523 -8.80 15.36 -20.79
CA LEU A 523 -8.70 14.71 -19.48
C LEU A 523 -10.07 14.45 -18.82
N ASP A 524 -11.15 15.04 -19.37
CA ASP A 524 -12.52 14.98 -18.86
C ASP A 524 -12.63 15.39 -17.38
N ILE A 525 -12.19 16.61 -17.06
CA ILE A 525 -12.20 17.17 -15.69
C ILE A 525 -12.84 18.56 -15.62
N SER A 526 -13.35 18.91 -14.44
CA SER A 526 -13.84 20.26 -14.17
C SER A 526 -12.71 21.30 -14.05
N LYS A 527 -13.04 22.59 -14.27
CA LYS A 527 -12.05 23.70 -14.24
C LYS A 527 -11.34 23.85 -12.89
N GLY A 528 -11.99 23.43 -11.80
CA GLY A 528 -11.45 23.53 -10.43
C GLY A 528 -10.37 22.49 -10.10
N ILE A 529 -10.26 21.41 -10.87
CA ILE A 529 -9.29 20.34 -10.60
C ILE A 529 -7.88 20.79 -11.03
N SER A 530 -6.92 20.62 -10.12
CA SER A 530 -5.50 20.91 -10.35
C SER A 530 -4.86 19.86 -11.26
N LEU A 531 -4.03 20.28 -12.22
CA LEU A 531 -3.22 19.37 -13.06
C LEU A 531 -1.92 18.93 -12.39
N THR A 532 -1.65 19.40 -11.17
CA THR A 532 -0.37 19.21 -10.49
C THR A 532 -0.10 17.73 -10.17
N GLU A 533 -1.11 16.95 -9.79
CA GLU A 533 -0.94 15.52 -9.46
C GLU A 533 -0.61 14.62 -10.68
N LEU A 534 -0.69 15.15 -11.90
CA LEU A 534 -0.15 14.45 -13.08
C LEU A 534 1.39 14.47 -13.07
N TYR A 535 2.01 15.52 -12.52
CA TYR A 535 3.47 15.75 -12.54
C TYR A 535 4.11 15.64 -13.94
N LEU A 536 3.36 16.06 -14.96
CA LEU A 536 3.75 16.01 -16.37
C LEU A 536 4.20 17.37 -16.92
N ASP A 537 4.02 18.47 -16.19
CA ASP A 537 4.25 19.85 -16.64
C ASP A 537 5.65 20.06 -17.28
N GLU A 538 6.71 19.70 -16.58
CA GLU A 538 8.09 19.89 -17.09
C GLU A 538 8.42 18.91 -18.22
N GLN A 539 7.90 17.69 -18.14
CA GLN A 539 8.11 16.72 -19.21
C GLN A 539 7.31 17.12 -20.47
N PHE A 540 6.18 17.80 -20.32
CA PHE A 540 5.36 18.26 -21.44
C PHE A 540 6.14 19.26 -22.29
N ASP A 541 6.80 20.22 -21.65
CA ASP A 541 7.65 21.20 -22.33
C ASP A 541 8.84 20.52 -23.03
N LYS A 542 9.47 19.54 -22.36
CA LYS A 542 10.58 18.74 -22.95
C LYS A 542 10.11 17.88 -24.13
N THR A 543 8.93 17.28 -24.04
CA THR A 543 8.35 16.43 -25.10
C THR A 543 8.01 17.29 -26.30
N LYS A 544 7.38 18.45 -26.07
CA LYS A 544 7.04 19.42 -27.11
C LYS A 544 8.29 19.96 -27.82
N ALA A 545 9.35 20.28 -27.07
CA ALA A 545 10.62 20.73 -27.65
C ALA A 545 11.30 19.68 -28.56
N ASN A 546 11.04 18.38 -28.32
CA ASN A 546 11.62 17.26 -29.08
C ASN A 546 10.57 16.50 -29.92
N ILE A 547 9.40 17.10 -30.18
CA ILE A 547 8.25 16.40 -30.75
C ILE A 547 8.51 15.86 -32.16
N GLU A 548 9.38 16.51 -32.93
CA GLU A 548 9.79 16.04 -34.26
C GLU A 548 10.47 14.67 -34.21
N ASP A 549 11.42 14.46 -33.28
CA ASP A 549 12.11 13.18 -33.11
C ASP A 549 11.16 12.09 -32.62
N SER A 550 10.38 12.38 -31.56
CA SER A 550 9.44 11.40 -31.00
C SER A 550 8.34 11.02 -32.00
N LEU A 551 7.81 11.98 -32.75
CA LEU A 551 6.80 11.71 -33.77
C LEU A 551 7.37 10.95 -34.98
N SER A 552 8.60 11.24 -35.40
CA SER A 552 9.26 10.51 -36.49
C SER A 552 9.45 9.03 -36.15
N LYS A 553 9.93 8.74 -34.93
CA LYS A 553 10.05 7.36 -34.41
C LYS A 553 8.69 6.68 -34.31
N LEU A 554 7.68 7.39 -33.81
CA LEU A 554 6.32 6.85 -33.69
C LEU A 554 5.75 6.47 -35.06
N LEU A 555 5.88 7.34 -36.07
CA LEU A 555 5.42 7.08 -37.43
C LEU A 555 6.19 5.93 -38.10
N SER A 556 7.50 5.80 -37.83
CA SER A 556 8.32 4.69 -38.31
C SER A 556 7.91 3.34 -37.70
N ALA A 557 7.36 3.34 -36.48
CA ALA A 557 6.98 2.13 -35.74
C ALA A 557 5.49 1.73 -35.88
N ASP A 558 4.63 2.64 -36.34
CA ASP A 558 3.17 2.49 -36.26
C ASP A 558 2.58 1.41 -37.18
N ALA A 559 2.62 1.65 -38.49
CA ALA A 559 2.07 0.75 -39.49
C ALA A 559 2.86 0.88 -40.79
N ALA A 560 3.15 -0.25 -41.43
CA ALA A 560 3.77 -0.28 -42.74
C ALA A 560 2.87 0.41 -43.78
N ILE A 561 3.29 1.57 -44.30
CA ILE A 561 2.59 2.31 -45.35
C ILE A 561 3.27 2.00 -46.69
N ALA A 562 2.54 1.35 -47.60
CA ALA A 562 3.14 0.72 -48.77
C ALA A 562 3.57 1.68 -49.88
N GLU A 563 2.99 2.89 -49.93
CA GLU A 563 3.32 3.89 -50.94
C GLU A 563 3.89 5.16 -50.34
N ASN A 564 4.91 5.70 -51.00
CA ASN A 564 5.38 7.05 -50.78
C ASN A 564 4.46 8.03 -51.54
N SER A 565 4.04 9.11 -50.87
CA SER A 565 3.31 10.24 -51.47
C SER A 565 1.88 9.93 -51.95
N ASN A 566 1.14 9.06 -51.25
CA ASN A 566 -0.30 8.88 -51.47
C ASN A 566 -1.09 9.90 -50.65
N SER A 567 -1.68 10.91 -51.31
CA SER A 567 -2.35 12.02 -50.62
C SER A 567 -3.50 11.58 -49.71
N ILE A 568 -4.18 10.47 -50.01
CA ILE A 568 -5.29 9.96 -49.19
C ILE A 568 -4.76 9.40 -47.87
N ILE A 569 -3.71 8.58 -47.93
CA ILE A 569 -3.09 7.99 -46.73
C ILE A 569 -2.44 9.09 -45.89
N ASP A 570 -1.76 10.03 -46.53
CA ASP A 570 -1.08 11.15 -45.86
C ASP A 570 -2.11 12.02 -45.13
N ASN A 571 -3.18 12.42 -45.82
CA ASN A 571 -4.26 13.18 -45.22
C ASN A 571 -4.94 12.42 -44.08
N TYR A 572 -5.13 11.10 -44.20
CA TYR A 572 -5.68 10.30 -43.10
C TYR A 572 -4.81 10.39 -41.84
N VAL A 573 -3.49 10.22 -41.96
CA VAL A 573 -2.57 10.30 -40.82
C VAL A 573 -2.50 11.74 -40.27
N ILE A 574 -2.45 12.75 -41.15
CA ILE A 574 -2.46 14.17 -40.78
C ILE A 574 -3.73 14.50 -39.98
N GLU A 575 -4.91 14.17 -40.48
CA GLU A 575 -6.19 14.42 -39.81
C GLU A 575 -6.30 13.65 -38.50
N LYS A 576 -5.84 12.39 -38.48
CA LYS A 576 -5.77 11.60 -37.24
C LYS A 576 -4.90 12.28 -36.19
N ILE A 577 -3.75 12.84 -36.55
CA ILE A 577 -2.90 13.56 -35.60
C ILE A 577 -3.54 14.90 -35.20
N LYS A 578 -4.02 15.70 -36.16
CA LYS A 578 -4.62 17.03 -35.90
C LYS A 578 -5.85 16.94 -35.00
N ASN A 579 -6.72 15.96 -35.23
CA ASN A 579 -7.92 15.72 -34.41
C ASN A 579 -7.64 15.17 -33.01
N ASN A 580 -6.39 14.74 -32.75
CA ASN A 580 -6.00 14.11 -31.50
C ASN A 580 -4.74 14.75 -30.87
N LYS A 581 -4.36 15.97 -31.29
CA LYS A 581 -3.07 16.57 -30.97
C LYS A 581 -2.81 16.73 -29.47
N GLU A 582 -3.83 17.09 -28.70
CA GLU A 582 -3.75 17.20 -27.24
C GLU A 582 -3.54 15.82 -26.59
N ALA A 583 -4.31 14.81 -27.03
CA ALA A 583 -4.21 13.45 -26.53
C ALA A 583 -2.86 12.81 -26.89
N LEU A 584 -2.39 12.98 -28.13
CA LEU A 584 -1.10 12.50 -28.58
C LEU A 584 0.03 13.08 -27.72
N LEU A 585 0.03 14.40 -27.50
CA LEU A 585 1.07 15.07 -26.73
C LEU A 585 1.04 14.67 -25.25
N LEU A 586 -0.16 14.48 -24.65
CA LEU A 586 -0.30 13.93 -23.30
C LEU A 586 0.22 12.49 -23.18
N GLY A 587 -0.15 11.63 -24.12
CA GLY A 587 0.27 10.23 -24.16
C GLY A 587 1.79 10.09 -24.30
N LEU A 588 2.38 10.85 -25.23
CA LEU A 588 3.84 10.93 -25.39
C LEU A 588 4.49 11.39 -24.09
N THR A 589 4.04 12.54 -23.55
CA THR A 589 4.59 13.12 -22.32
C THR A 589 4.55 12.13 -21.15
N TYR A 590 3.45 11.40 -21.00
CA TYR A 590 3.30 10.39 -19.95
C TYR A 590 4.31 9.26 -20.10
N LEU A 591 4.44 8.68 -21.30
CA LEU A 591 5.39 7.59 -21.56
C LEU A 591 6.84 8.07 -21.41
N GLU A 592 7.16 9.26 -21.89
CA GLU A 592 8.48 9.87 -21.71
C GLU A 592 8.78 10.14 -20.22
N ARG A 593 7.79 10.53 -19.42
CA ARG A 593 8.01 10.83 -18.00
C ARG A 593 8.32 9.59 -17.19
N TRP A 594 7.55 8.52 -17.39
CA TRP A 594 7.54 7.36 -16.49
C TRP A 594 8.36 6.16 -16.99
N TYR A 595 8.70 6.10 -18.28
CA TYR A 595 9.47 5.00 -18.87
C TYR A 595 10.88 5.41 -19.31
N ASN A 596 11.32 6.65 -19.03
CA ASN A 596 12.66 7.13 -19.37
C ASN A 596 13.74 6.64 -18.38
N PHE A 597 13.97 5.33 -18.41
CA PHE A 597 15.06 4.64 -17.72
C PHE A 597 15.68 3.59 -18.66
N LYS A 598 16.79 2.95 -18.25
CA LYS A 598 17.53 2.03 -19.13
C LYS A 598 17.78 0.66 -18.51
N TYR A 599 17.92 -0.33 -19.38
CA TYR A 599 18.57 -1.61 -19.09
C TYR A 599 19.98 -1.56 -19.70
N ASP A 600 20.93 -1.00 -18.96
CA ASP A 600 22.25 -0.64 -19.48
C ASP A 600 22.16 0.39 -20.61
N ASN A 601 22.20 -0.04 -21.87
CA ASN A 601 22.09 0.83 -23.05
C ASN A 601 20.69 0.82 -23.68
N ALA A 602 19.89 -0.22 -23.42
CA ALA A 602 18.54 -0.33 -23.98
C ALA A 602 17.58 0.64 -23.27
N SER A 603 16.94 1.50 -24.05
CA SER A 603 15.96 2.49 -23.58
C SER A 603 14.61 1.85 -23.33
N ALA A 604 14.13 1.89 -22.08
CA ALA A 604 12.80 1.37 -21.75
C ALA A 604 11.69 2.20 -22.41
N LYS A 605 11.91 3.51 -22.59
CA LYS A 605 11.01 4.40 -23.32
C LYS A 605 10.80 3.88 -24.74
N ASP A 606 11.88 3.54 -25.44
CA ASP A 606 11.80 3.15 -26.85
C ASP A 606 11.14 1.76 -27.00
N LEU A 607 11.46 0.84 -26.07
CA LEU A 607 10.82 -0.48 -26.00
C LEU A 607 9.30 -0.38 -25.79
N VAL A 608 8.88 0.43 -24.82
CA VAL A 608 7.45 0.58 -24.51
C VAL A 608 6.76 1.41 -25.59
N MET A 609 7.33 2.50 -26.06
CA MET A 609 6.63 3.38 -26.98
C MET A 609 6.54 2.84 -28.42
N TYR A 610 7.57 2.14 -28.89
CA TYR A 610 7.72 1.82 -30.32
C TYR A 610 7.74 0.32 -30.63
N HIS A 611 8.16 -0.55 -29.70
CA HIS A 611 8.29 -1.99 -29.93
C HIS A 611 7.16 -2.79 -29.24
N LEU A 612 5.91 -2.51 -29.63
CA LEU A 612 4.73 -3.20 -29.07
C LEU A 612 4.75 -4.72 -29.29
N ASP A 613 5.46 -5.17 -30.32
CA ASP A 613 5.62 -6.56 -30.73
C ASP A 613 6.74 -7.31 -29.98
N PHE A 614 7.46 -6.66 -29.07
CA PHE A 614 8.59 -7.26 -28.35
C PHE A 614 8.22 -8.57 -27.63
N PHE A 615 7.01 -8.67 -27.07
CA PHE A 615 6.51 -9.90 -26.44
C PHE A 615 5.55 -10.71 -27.33
N GLY A 616 5.61 -10.50 -28.66
CA GLY A 616 4.96 -11.35 -29.66
C GLY A 616 3.59 -10.90 -30.16
N LYS A 617 3.06 -9.76 -29.69
CA LYS A 617 1.79 -9.20 -30.17
C LYS A 617 2.03 -8.14 -31.27
N SER A 618 1.83 -8.52 -32.52
CA SER A 618 2.17 -7.70 -33.70
C SER A 618 1.03 -6.87 -34.29
N ASN A 619 -0.15 -6.83 -33.67
CA ASN A 619 -1.37 -6.28 -34.30
C ASN A 619 -1.81 -4.91 -33.75
N SER A 620 -0.97 -4.24 -32.98
CA SER A 620 -1.29 -2.95 -32.35
C SER A 620 -0.55 -1.81 -33.04
N SER A 621 -1.25 -0.72 -33.31
CA SER A 621 -0.69 0.54 -33.83
C SER A 621 -0.01 1.30 -32.68
N ALA A 622 1.25 1.71 -32.88
CA ALA A 622 1.98 2.52 -31.92
C ALA A 622 1.33 3.90 -31.73
N LEU A 623 0.89 4.54 -32.82
CA LEU A 623 0.19 5.82 -32.79
C LEU A 623 -1.14 5.73 -32.03
N ASP A 624 -1.95 4.70 -32.30
CA ASP A 624 -3.21 4.48 -31.59
C ASP A 624 -2.99 4.22 -30.10
N ASN A 625 -1.99 3.41 -29.75
CA ASN A 625 -1.67 3.13 -28.35
C ASN A 625 -1.34 4.41 -27.57
N VAL A 626 -0.62 5.37 -28.18
CA VAL A 626 -0.30 6.66 -27.55
C VAL A 626 -1.54 7.58 -27.47
N ILE A 627 -2.33 7.67 -28.54
CA ILE A 627 -3.56 8.48 -28.55
C ILE A 627 -4.57 7.95 -27.52
N GLU A 628 -4.78 6.63 -27.47
CA GLU A 628 -5.70 5.99 -26.52
C GLU A 628 -5.28 6.22 -25.07
N LEU A 629 -3.98 6.18 -24.78
CA LEU A 629 -3.45 6.53 -23.48
C LEU A 629 -3.75 8.00 -23.14
N GLY A 630 -3.51 8.93 -24.07
CA GLY A 630 -3.83 10.35 -23.88
C GLY A 630 -5.32 10.63 -23.65
N LYS A 631 -6.20 9.89 -24.34
CA LYS A 631 -7.67 9.96 -24.19
C LYS A 631 -8.22 9.19 -22.98
N SER A 632 -7.37 8.53 -22.20
CA SER A 632 -7.84 7.63 -21.14
C SER A 632 -8.45 8.36 -19.94
N GLY A 633 -8.34 9.68 -19.87
CA GLY A 633 -8.89 10.52 -18.81
C GLY A 633 -7.91 10.78 -17.67
N PHE A 634 -8.22 11.78 -16.85
CA PHE A 634 -7.33 12.29 -15.80
C PHE A 634 -6.85 11.22 -14.82
N ASN A 635 -7.75 10.41 -14.26
CA ASN A 635 -7.40 9.40 -13.27
C ASN A 635 -6.42 8.35 -13.83
N ASN A 636 -6.59 7.95 -15.08
CA ASN A 636 -5.70 6.98 -15.72
C ASN A 636 -4.30 7.57 -15.97
N LEU A 637 -4.19 8.89 -16.14
CA LEU A 637 -2.91 9.58 -16.32
C LEU A 637 -2.30 10.10 -15.00
N LEU A 638 -2.99 9.97 -13.87
CA LEU A 638 -2.43 10.33 -12.56
C LEU A 638 -1.15 9.54 -12.28
N ALA A 639 -0.13 10.23 -11.79
CA ALA A 639 1.17 9.64 -11.49
C ALA A 639 1.05 8.47 -10.49
N LYS A 640 0.18 8.60 -9.48
CA LYS A 640 -0.08 7.56 -8.46
C LYS A 640 -0.72 6.28 -9.01
N ASN A 641 -1.27 6.32 -10.22
CA ASN A 641 -1.91 5.18 -10.87
C ASN A 641 -1.00 4.48 -11.89
N ASN A 642 0.29 4.84 -11.99
CA ASN A 642 1.14 4.40 -13.10
C ASN A 642 1.23 2.88 -13.36
N VAL A 643 1.22 2.06 -12.32
CA VAL A 643 1.19 0.59 -12.45
C VAL A 643 -0.16 0.13 -13.01
N ILE A 644 -1.25 0.73 -12.54
CA ILE A 644 -2.61 0.42 -12.98
C ILE A 644 -2.80 0.84 -14.44
N THR A 645 -2.33 2.03 -14.80
CA THR A 645 -2.35 2.53 -16.18
C THR A 645 -1.70 1.52 -17.12
N TYR A 646 -0.54 0.96 -16.75
CA TYR A 646 0.08 -0.08 -17.56
C TYR A 646 -0.79 -1.34 -17.62
N ASN A 647 -1.15 -1.91 -16.47
CA ASN A 647 -1.84 -3.19 -16.39
C ASN A 647 -3.19 -3.18 -17.12
N VAL A 648 -3.91 -2.05 -17.10
CA VAL A 648 -5.26 -1.93 -17.67
C VAL A 648 -5.22 -1.47 -19.12
N LEU A 649 -4.40 -0.49 -19.47
CA LEU A 649 -4.45 0.15 -20.79
C LEU A 649 -3.36 -0.36 -21.73
N LEU A 650 -2.15 -0.53 -21.22
CA LEU A 650 -0.98 -0.82 -22.04
C LEU A 650 -0.79 -2.33 -22.22
N ALA A 651 -0.85 -3.13 -21.15
CA ALA A 651 -0.51 -4.56 -21.13
C ALA A 651 -1.18 -5.37 -22.24
N LYS A 652 -2.47 -5.08 -22.51
CA LYS A 652 -3.24 -5.69 -23.60
C LYS A 652 -2.61 -5.50 -24.99
N ASN A 653 -1.86 -4.42 -25.22
CA ASN A 653 -1.20 -4.12 -26.49
C ASN A 653 0.18 -4.78 -26.63
N TYR A 654 0.87 -5.11 -25.53
CA TYR A 654 2.21 -5.72 -25.58
C TYR A 654 2.20 -7.24 -25.54
N GLY A 655 1.11 -7.87 -25.08
CA GLY A 655 1.10 -9.32 -24.81
C GLY A 655 1.74 -9.68 -23.47
N THR A 656 1.75 -8.74 -22.52
CA THR A 656 2.16 -8.95 -21.13
C THR A 656 0.94 -8.84 -20.20
N GLU A 657 1.00 -9.44 -19.01
CA GLU A 657 -0.11 -9.36 -18.05
C GLU A 657 0.02 -8.17 -17.08
N SER A 658 1.24 -7.69 -16.82
CA SER A 658 1.48 -6.59 -15.87
C SER A 658 2.78 -5.85 -16.12
N LEU A 659 2.90 -4.65 -15.55
CA LEU A 659 4.11 -3.81 -15.62
C LEU A 659 5.33 -4.59 -15.13
N PHE A 660 5.24 -5.22 -13.96
CA PHE A 660 6.39 -5.88 -13.35
C PHE A 660 6.84 -7.11 -14.14
N LYS A 661 5.91 -7.86 -14.74
CA LYS A 661 6.28 -8.92 -15.70
C LYS A 661 6.98 -8.35 -16.93
N ALA A 662 6.54 -7.20 -17.44
CA ALA A 662 7.21 -6.54 -18.57
C ALA A 662 8.61 -6.05 -18.19
N LEU A 663 8.79 -5.40 -17.03
CA LEU A 663 10.09 -4.95 -16.54
C LEU A 663 11.07 -6.12 -16.36
N GLU A 664 10.60 -7.22 -15.76
CA GLU A 664 11.41 -8.43 -15.59
C GLU A 664 11.74 -9.07 -16.95
N GLY A 665 10.78 -9.12 -17.88
CA GLY A 665 10.97 -9.64 -19.23
C GLY A 665 12.06 -8.89 -19.98
N TYR A 666 12.00 -7.56 -20.00
CA TYR A 666 13.06 -6.73 -20.58
C TYR A 666 14.40 -6.95 -19.88
N ARG A 667 14.43 -6.97 -18.54
CA ARG A 667 15.67 -7.20 -17.79
C ARG A 667 16.30 -8.56 -18.12
N LYS A 668 15.50 -9.63 -18.23
CA LYS A 668 15.96 -10.98 -18.62
C LYS A 668 16.67 -10.96 -19.96
N VAL A 669 16.15 -10.19 -20.92
CA VAL A 669 16.74 -10.07 -22.25
C VAL A 669 18.02 -9.23 -22.25
N PHE A 670 18.00 -8.04 -21.65
CA PHE A 670 19.09 -7.07 -21.78
C PHE A 670 20.18 -7.22 -20.73
N LEU A 671 19.87 -7.82 -19.58
CA LEU A 671 20.75 -7.93 -18.42
C LEU A 671 20.72 -9.33 -17.76
N PRO A 672 20.76 -10.46 -18.50
CA PRO A 672 20.41 -11.80 -18.02
C PRO A 672 21.13 -12.25 -16.73
N LYS A 673 22.34 -11.74 -16.48
CA LYS A 673 23.19 -12.10 -15.32
C LYS A 673 22.99 -11.20 -14.09
N THR A 674 22.18 -10.15 -14.18
CA THR A 674 21.91 -9.19 -13.10
C THR A 674 20.52 -9.47 -12.53
N SER A 675 20.37 -9.53 -11.21
CA SER A 675 19.05 -9.67 -10.59
C SER A 675 18.19 -8.40 -10.76
N ASN A 676 16.87 -8.52 -10.56
CA ASN A 676 15.95 -7.37 -10.63
C ASN A 676 16.34 -6.28 -9.63
N ASN A 677 16.66 -6.65 -8.39
CA ASN A 677 17.02 -5.69 -7.34
C ASN A 677 18.37 -5.01 -7.59
N GLU A 678 19.37 -5.73 -8.12
CA GLU A 678 20.66 -5.12 -8.49
C GLU A 678 20.51 -4.13 -9.63
N TRP A 679 19.72 -4.47 -10.66
CA TRP A 679 19.40 -3.54 -11.74
C TRP A 679 18.68 -2.30 -11.21
N PHE A 680 17.66 -2.49 -10.37
CA PHE A 680 16.90 -1.38 -9.79
C PHE A 680 17.81 -0.41 -9.01
N LYS A 681 18.68 -0.93 -8.14
CA LYS A 681 19.66 -0.12 -7.38
C LYS A 681 20.67 0.60 -8.27
N LYS A 682 21.07 0.00 -9.39
CA LYS A 682 21.98 0.63 -10.36
C LYS A 682 21.29 1.72 -11.18
N GLN A 683 20.01 1.54 -11.52
CA GLN A 683 19.25 2.45 -12.36
C GLN A 683 18.69 3.66 -11.60
N THR A 684 18.16 3.44 -10.39
CA THR A 684 17.62 4.53 -9.58
C THR A 684 18.72 5.46 -9.08
N LYS A 685 18.39 6.75 -8.91
CA LYS A 685 19.26 7.72 -8.25
C LYS A 685 18.97 7.85 -6.74
N ALA A 686 17.99 7.12 -6.21
CA ALA A 686 17.77 7.05 -4.78
C ALA A 686 18.94 6.34 -4.10
N TYR A 687 19.38 6.85 -2.94
CA TYR A 687 20.37 6.15 -2.14
C TYR A 687 19.70 5.05 -1.32
N ILE A 688 19.94 3.79 -1.67
CA ILE A 688 19.30 2.63 -1.05
C ILE A 688 20.27 1.93 -0.10
N VAL A 689 19.87 1.81 1.17
CA VAL A 689 20.56 1.02 2.19
C VAL A 689 19.71 -0.21 2.54
N GLU A 690 20.21 -1.40 2.20
CA GLU A 690 19.62 -2.69 2.57
C GLU A 690 20.45 -3.32 3.68
N GLU A 691 20.00 -3.19 4.93
CA GLU A 691 20.75 -3.68 6.09
C GLU A 691 20.18 -5.03 6.57
N LYS A 692 20.82 -6.13 6.14
CA LYS A 692 20.45 -7.49 6.54
C LYS A 692 20.71 -7.74 8.02
N SER A 693 19.90 -8.60 8.61
CA SER A 693 20.06 -9.10 9.98
C SER A 693 21.45 -9.67 10.22
N THR A 694 21.95 -9.53 11.45
CA THR A 694 23.18 -10.19 11.91
C THR A 694 22.97 -11.67 12.24
N ILE A 695 21.72 -12.11 12.37
CA ILE A 695 21.37 -13.52 12.61
C ILE A 695 21.45 -14.27 11.29
N LYS A 696 22.30 -15.31 11.23
CA LYS A 696 22.58 -16.06 10.00
C LYS A 696 21.33 -16.61 9.32
N GLU A 697 20.41 -17.23 10.08
CA GLU A 697 19.14 -17.75 9.56
C GLU A 697 18.32 -16.66 8.84
N VAL A 698 18.17 -15.50 9.48
CA VAL A 698 17.40 -14.37 8.95
C VAL A 698 18.10 -13.77 7.74
N SER A 699 19.41 -13.58 7.82
CA SER A 699 20.24 -13.05 6.74
C SER A 699 20.18 -13.94 5.48
N ASP A 700 20.17 -15.27 5.67
CA ASP A 700 20.02 -16.24 4.59
C ASP A 700 18.63 -16.12 3.94
N LYS A 701 17.55 -16.09 4.75
CA LYS A 701 16.18 -15.87 4.25
C LYS A 701 16.07 -14.56 3.46
N GLN A 702 16.63 -13.47 3.99
CA GLN A 702 16.65 -12.14 3.37
C GLN A 702 17.42 -12.08 2.05
N SER A 703 18.33 -13.03 1.80
CA SER A 703 19.16 -13.08 0.60
C SER A 703 18.48 -13.77 -0.57
N ILE A 704 17.34 -14.44 -0.34
CA ILE A 704 16.60 -15.16 -1.39
C ILE A 704 15.73 -14.16 -2.16
N ALA A 705 16.22 -13.73 -3.33
CA ALA A 705 15.51 -12.81 -4.21
C ALA A 705 14.12 -13.34 -4.61
N GLY A 706 13.14 -12.43 -4.68
CA GLY A 706 11.75 -12.75 -5.02
C GLY A 706 10.98 -13.56 -3.97
N SER A 707 11.61 -13.96 -2.86
CA SER A 707 10.91 -14.61 -1.76
C SER A 707 10.12 -13.58 -0.92
N PRO A 708 9.08 -14.00 -0.17
CA PRO A 708 8.40 -13.14 0.81
C PRO A 708 9.32 -12.57 1.89
N TYR A 709 10.51 -13.17 2.06
CA TYR A 709 11.51 -12.79 3.04
C TYR A 709 12.58 -11.82 2.52
N SER A 710 12.62 -11.59 1.20
CA SER A 710 13.67 -10.78 0.56
C SER A 710 13.77 -9.39 1.18
N ILE A 711 14.99 -8.96 1.49
CA ILE A 711 15.24 -7.56 1.88
C ILE A 711 15.24 -6.62 0.66
N GLY A 712 15.36 -7.18 -0.54
CA GLY A 712 15.50 -6.42 -1.78
C GLY A 712 14.36 -5.42 -1.94
N VAL A 713 14.71 -4.13 -2.07
CA VAL A 713 13.72 -3.06 -2.21
C VAL A 713 12.80 -3.32 -3.40
N TYR A 714 13.34 -3.73 -4.54
CA TYR A 714 12.51 -4.02 -5.72
C TYR A 714 11.51 -5.15 -5.48
N ASP A 715 11.95 -6.25 -4.86
CA ASP A 715 11.10 -7.41 -4.57
C ASP A 715 9.94 -7.02 -3.64
N ARG A 716 10.21 -6.15 -2.65
CA ARG A 716 9.19 -5.70 -1.70
C ARG A 716 8.22 -4.68 -2.31
N LEU A 717 8.73 -3.72 -3.10
CA LEU A 717 7.89 -2.72 -3.78
C LEU A 717 6.99 -3.33 -4.87
N THR A 718 7.42 -4.45 -5.47
CA THR A 718 6.65 -5.16 -6.50
C THR A 718 5.77 -6.28 -5.93
N SER A 719 5.87 -6.57 -4.62
CA SER A 719 5.01 -7.54 -3.93
C SER A 719 3.53 -7.11 -4.00
N PRO A 720 2.59 -8.04 -4.25
CA PRO A 720 1.15 -7.76 -4.21
C PRO A 720 0.64 -7.21 -2.87
N SER A 721 1.36 -7.49 -1.77
CA SER A 721 1.00 -7.01 -0.44
C SER A 721 1.42 -5.56 -0.18
N TRP A 722 2.19 -4.93 -1.07
CA TRP A 722 2.66 -3.55 -0.91
C TRP A 722 1.62 -2.56 -1.40
N LYS A 723 1.25 -1.60 -0.54
CA LYS A 723 0.17 -0.63 -0.80
C LYS A 723 0.50 0.37 -1.92
N TYR A 724 1.77 0.72 -2.09
CA TYR A 724 2.21 1.80 -2.97
C TYR A 724 3.14 1.30 -4.10
N GLN A 725 2.68 0.30 -4.86
CA GLN A 725 3.44 -0.25 -6.00
C GLN A 725 3.78 0.82 -7.05
N SER A 726 3.01 1.92 -7.08
CA SER A 726 3.23 3.12 -7.90
C SER A 726 4.59 3.80 -7.68
N MET A 727 5.32 3.48 -6.61
CA MET A 727 6.65 4.05 -6.34
C MET A 727 7.74 3.62 -7.33
N VAL A 728 7.59 2.47 -7.99
CA VAL A 728 8.67 1.86 -8.78
C VAL A 728 9.09 2.76 -9.96
N LEU A 729 8.14 3.25 -10.77
CA LEU A 729 8.47 4.09 -11.94
C LEU A 729 9.04 5.48 -11.55
N PRO A 730 8.48 6.21 -10.55
CA PRO A 730 9.09 7.43 -10.02
C PRO A 730 10.54 7.21 -9.54
N LEU A 731 10.83 6.11 -8.84
CA LEU A 731 12.20 5.80 -8.38
C LEU A 731 13.15 5.49 -9.54
N LEU A 732 12.70 4.78 -10.57
CA LEU A 732 13.50 4.48 -11.77
C LEU A 732 13.83 5.74 -12.58
N THR A 733 13.03 6.80 -12.45
CA THR A 733 13.11 8.03 -13.24
C THR A 733 13.56 9.26 -12.44
N LEU A 734 14.13 9.06 -11.24
CA LEU A 734 14.67 10.15 -10.43
C LEU A 734 15.77 10.92 -11.19
N PRO A 735 15.67 12.25 -11.33
CA PRO A 735 16.65 13.04 -12.07
C PRO A 735 17.92 13.31 -11.27
N GLU A 736 17.87 13.28 -9.94
CA GLU A 736 19.00 13.53 -9.04
C GLU A 736 18.88 12.74 -7.73
N LYS A 737 19.94 12.78 -6.91
CA LYS A 737 19.93 12.24 -5.54
C LYS A 737 19.10 13.14 -4.62
N SER A 738 17.78 12.97 -4.64
CA SER A 738 16.86 13.74 -3.80
C SER A 738 16.22 12.92 -2.67
N VAL A 739 16.29 11.58 -2.77
CA VAL A 739 15.62 10.63 -1.87
C VAL A 739 16.59 9.54 -1.42
N PHE A 740 16.49 9.12 -0.17
CA PHE A 740 17.16 7.93 0.35
C PHE A 740 16.13 6.92 0.86
N MET A 741 16.54 5.65 0.90
CA MET A 741 15.71 4.53 1.33
C MET A 741 16.47 3.64 2.31
N ILE A 742 15.80 3.18 3.37
CA ILE A 742 16.36 2.27 4.38
C ILE A 742 15.48 1.03 4.48
N ALA A 743 15.96 -0.11 4.00
CA ALA A 743 15.27 -1.38 4.11
C ALA A 743 15.89 -2.26 5.21
N ASN A 744 15.04 -2.81 6.07
CA ASN A 744 15.37 -3.83 7.05
C ASN A 744 14.32 -4.97 6.99
N ILE A 745 14.31 -5.90 7.96
CA ILE A 745 13.40 -7.04 7.97
C ILE A 745 11.90 -6.68 7.88
N SER A 746 11.45 -5.58 8.51
CA SER A 746 10.01 -5.26 8.64
C SER A 746 9.59 -3.95 7.97
N THR A 747 10.52 -3.03 7.67
CA THR A 747 10.17 -1.70 7.15
C THR A 747 10.99 -1.29 5.93
N ILE A 748 10.43 -0.37 5.15
CA ILE A 748 11.16 0.44 4.17
C ILE A 748 10.94 1.91 4.53
N GLY A 749 12.00 2.59 4.97
CA GLY A 749 12.02 4.02 5.21
C GLY A 749 12.31 4.82 3.95
N PHE A 750 11.64 5.95 3.78
CA PHE A 750 11.78 6.90 2.68
C PHE A 750 11.98 8.30 3.26
N GLY A 751 13.06 8.98 2.86
CA GLY A 751 13.32 10.35 3.29
C GLY A 751 13.92 11.19 2.18
N ALA A 752 13.76 12.51 2.29
CA ALA A 752 14.39 13.47 1.38
C ALA A 752 15.76 13.91 1.92
N TYR A 753 16.71 14.18 1.03
CA TYR A 753 17.99 14.79 1.43
C TYR A 753 17.75 16.18 2.04
N ASP A 754 16.87 16.98 1.44
CA ASP A 754 16.61 18.36 1.87
C ASP A 754 15.92 18.47 3.25
N ARG A 755 15.41 17.36 3.82
CA ARG A 755 14.98 17.32 5.23
C ARG A 755 16.13 17.64 6.20
N TYR A 756 17.36 17.34 5.78
CA TYR A 756 18.59 17.49 6.57
C TYR A 756 19.44 18.68 6.10
N ARG A 757 18.99 19.41 5.07
CA ARG A 757 19.65 20.62 4.57
C ARG A 757 19.58 21.73 5.62
N SER A 758 20.71 22.37 5.84
CA SER A 758 20.85 23.47 6.78
C SER A 758 22.07 24.32 6.42
N LYS A 759 22.28 25.42 7.13
CA LYS A 759 23.53 26.19 7.04
C LYS A 759 24.79 25.34 7.33
N GLU A 760 24.68 24.34 8.21
CA GLU A 760 25.78 23.42 8.51
C GLU A 760 25.99 22.40 7.39
N TYR A 761 24.91 21.91 6.79
CA TYR A 761 24.91 20.92 5.71
C TYR A 761 24.22 21.49 4.46
N PRO A 762 24.86 22.43 3.75
CA PRO A 762 24.25 23.05 2.57
C PRO A 762 24.15 22.08 1.40
N LYS A 763 23.28 22.38 0.43
CA LYS A 763 23.07 21.55 -0.76
C LYS A 763 24.41 21.24 -1.45
N GLY A 764 24.65 19.95 -1.73
CA GLY A 764 25.87 19.48 -2.38
C GLY A 764 26.49 18.29 -1.64
N GLU A 765 27.80 18.08 -1.83
CA GLU A 765 28.50 16.90 -1.32
C GLU A 765 28.47 16.77 0.21
N LYS A 766 28.51 17.89 0.94
CA LYS A 766 28.50 17.87 2.41
C LYS A 766 27.17 17.33 2.96
N LEU A 767 26.04 17.78 2.41
CA LEU A 767 24.72 17.23 2.73
C LEU A 767 24.64 15.76 2.31
N ASN A 768 25.09 15.43 1.11
CA ASN A 768 25.01 14.06 0.61
C ASN A 768 25.76 13.08 1.51
N LYS A 769 27.00 13.41 1.87
CA LYS A 769 27.82 12.59 2.78
C LYS A 769 27.16 12.44 4.15
N PHE A 770 26.66 13.55 4.71
CA PHE A 770 25.95 13.51 6.00
C PHE A 770 24.72 12.58 5.94
N VAL A 771 23.87 12.72 4.91
CA VAL A 771 22.66 11.89 4.76
C VAL A 771 23.03 10.43 4.56
N GLU A 772 23.99 10.12 3.69
CA GLU A 772 24.39 8.74 3.38
C GLU A 772 25.01 8.03 4.60
N GLU A 773 25.92 8.68 5.33
CA GLU A 773 26.53 8.12 6.55
C GLU A 773 25.50 7.90 7.66
N ASN A 774 24.59 8.86 7.87
CA ASN A 774 23.56 8.73 8.90
C ASN A 774 22.45 7.75 8.49
N ALA A 775 22.14 7.61 7.19
CA ALA A 775 21.24 6.57 6.69
C ALA A 775 21.79 5.16 6.96
N GLN A 776 23.09 4.93 6.73
CA GLN A 776 23.72 3.67 7.11
C GLN A 776 23.70 3.43 8.62
N ALA A 777 23.95 4.47 9.43
CA ALA A 777 23.93 4.36 10.89
C ALA A 777 22.50 4.07 11.41
N ALA A 778 21.48 4.72 10.86
CA ALA A 778 20.08 4.47 11.18
C ALA A 778 19.64 3.07 10.74
N ALA A 779 20.04 2.62 9.55
CA ALA A 779 19.76 1.27 9.07
C ALA A 779 20.30 0.18 10.02
N LYS A 780 21.53 0.35 10.52
CA LYS A 780 22.12 -0.53 11.55
C LYS A 780 21.32 -0.53 12.85
N ARG A 781 20.90 0.63 13.34
CA ARG A 781 20.04 0.73 14.54
C ARG A 781 18.72 -0.01 14.34
N PHE A 782 18.02 0.24 13.22
CA PHE A 782 16.74 -0.41 12.96
C PHE A 782 16.88 -1.93 12.80
N ARG A 783 17.93 -2.40 12.13
CA ARG A 783 18.28 -3.82 12.10
C ARG A 783 18.48 -4.36 13.51
N ASP A 784 19.31 -3.71 14.33
CA ASP A 784 19.65 -4.18 15.68
C ASP A 784 18.40 -4.29 16.57
N HIS A 785 17.44 -3.37 16.43
CA HIS A 785 16.14 -3.43 17.10
C HIS A 785 15.32 -4.67 16.73
N TYR A 786 15.28 -5.01 15.44
CA TYR A 786 14.57 -6.21 15.01
C TYR A 786 15.34 -7.50 15.29
N ASP A 787 16.67 -7.48 15.26
CA ASP A 787 17.47 -8.62 15.70
C ASP A 787 17.20 -8.90 17.19
N TYR A 788 17.06 -7.86 18.02
CA TYR A 788 16.57 -7.99 19.38
C TYR A 788 15.20 -8.66 19.41
N TRP A 789 14.18 -8.11 18.74
CA TRP A 789 12.83 -8.69 18.78
C TRP A 789 12.77 -10.13 18.25
N TYR A 790 13.50 -10.45 17.19
CA TYR A 790 13.56 -11.80 16.63
C TYR A 790 14.08 -12.83 17.65
N LYS A 791 14.99 -12.43 18.54
CA LYS A 791 15.53 -13.30 19.61
C LYS A 791 14.60 -13.44 20.83
N ILE A 792 13.67 -12.49 21.02
CA ILE A 792 12.75 -12.47 22.16
C ILE A 792 11.42 -13.17 21.83
N LEU A 793 10.94 -13.02 20.60
CA LEU A 793 9.66 -13.59 20.17
C LEU A 793 9.72 -15.10 19.97
N ASP A 794 8.56 -15.75 20.05
CA ASP A 794 8.44 -17.16 19.72
C ASP A 794 8.49 -17.41 18.19
N ASN A 795 8.55 -18.69 17.81
CA ASN A 795 8.73 -19.10 16.42
C ASN A 795 7.59 -18.66 15.50
N GLU A 796 6.35 -18.61 15.98
CA GLU A 796 5.22 -18.20 15.14
C GLU A 796 5.26 -16.69 14.89
N ASN A 797 5.52 -15.91 15.94
CA ASN A 797 5.44 -14.46 15.86
C ASN A 797 6.71 -13.82 15.27
N LYS A 798 7.89 -14.45 15.40
CA LYS A 798 9.11 -13.96 14.74
C LYS A 798 9.02 -14.02 13.21
N GLU A 799 8.29 -14.98 12.64
CA GLU A 799 8.07 -15.05 11.18
C GLU A 799 7.18 -13.88 10.69
N LYS A 800 6.32 -13.33 11.55
CA LYS A 800 5.48 -12.16 11.22
C LYS A 800 6.28 -10.85 11.12
N LEU A 801 7.55 -10.84 11.56
CA LEU A 801 8.46 -9.69 11.40
C LEU A 801 8.86 -9.44 9.94
N PHE A 802 8.76 -10.45 9.06
CA PHE A 802 9.05 -10.32 7.63
C PHE A 802 7.86 -9.71 6.88
N ARG A 803 7.62 -8.43 7.15
CA ARG A 803 6.55 -7.63 6.52
C ARG A 803 7.14 -6.37 5.90
N SER A 804 6.31 -5.57 5.24
CA SER A 804 6.75 -4.34 4.59
C SER A 804 5.88 -3.17 4.99
N ILE A 805 6.29 -2.47 6.05
CA ILE A 805 5.65 -1.23 6.48
C ILE A 805 6.44 -0.02 5.92
N PRO A 806 5.80 0.88 5.17
CA PRO A 806 6.40 2.15 4.78
C PRO A 806 6.61 3.08 5.97
N VAL A 807 7.79 3.70 6.00
CA VAL A 807 8.17 4.72 6.98
C VAL A 807 8.56 5.99 6.24
N TYR A 808 8.00 7.14 6.56
CA TYR A 808 8.24 8.40 5.85
C TYR A 808 8.84 9.46 6.75
N ASP A 809 9.79 10.20 6.22
CA ASP A 809 10.19 11.48 6.82
C ASP A 809 9.12 12.56 6.59
N ALA A 810 9.17 13.62 7.38
CA ALA A 810 8.24 14.74 7.24
C ALA A 810 8.48 15.40 5.89
N PHE A 811 7.43 15.76 5.15
CA PHE A 811 7.54 16.66 4.00
C PHE A 811 7.85 18.08 4.50
N ARG A 812 8.97 18.25 5.20
CA ARG A 812 9.45 19.48 5.83
C ARG A 812 10.90 19.66 5.42
N PHE A 813 11.18 20.60 4.53
CA PHE A 813 12.50 20.75 3.92
C PHE A 813 13.24 21.98 4.48
N GLY A 814 14.54 21.83 4.72
CA GLY A 814 15.42 22.91 5.17
C GLY A 814 16.05 23.67 4.00
N ASN A 815 16.81 24.71 4.33
CA ASN A 815 17.48 25.60 3.37
C ASN A 815 18.92 25.91 3.81
N ASP A 816 19.69 26.63 2.98
CA ASP A 816 21.10 26.93 3.28
C ASP A 816 21.29 28.16 4.20
N GLU A 817 20.25 28.96 4.40
CA GLU A 817 20.33 30.26 5.07
C GLU A 817 20.10 30.14 6.58
N ASP A 818 19.09 29.36 6.98
CA ASP A 818 18.71 29.13 8.37
C ASP A 818 18.34 27.66 8.65
N ASN A 819 18.04 27.37 9.93
CA ASN A 819 17.61 26.04 10.36
C ASN A 819 16.08 25.87 10.32
N LYS A 820 15.34 26.73 9.60
CA LYS A 820 13.89 26.62 9.51
C LYS A 820 13.50 25.59 8.47
N LEU A 821 12.48 24.82 8.82
CA LEU A 821 11.89 23.81 7.96
C LEU A 821 10.62 24.38 7.36
N GLN A 822 10.45 24.20 6.05
CA GLN A 822 9.25 24.58 5.32
C GLN A 822 8.40 23.34 5.06
N GLU A 823 7.15 23.37 5.50
CA GLU A 823 6.18 22.34 5.20
C GLU A 823 5.86 22.33 3.71
N ALA A 824 5.89 21.15 3.12
CA ALA A 824 5.57 20.88 1.75
C ALA A 824 4.34 19.98 1.66
N ASN A 825 3.53 20.26 0.67
CA ASN A 825 2.43 19.43 0.22
C ASN A 825 2.72 18.94 -1.21
N PHE A 826 1.79 18.17 -1.77
CA PHE A 826 1.93 17.65 -3.14
C PHE A 826 1.97 18.73 -4.23
N GLU A 827 1.52 19.94 -3.95
CA GLU A 827 1.61 21.07 -4.89
C GLU A 827 2.92 21.86 -4.77
N THR A 828 3.73 21.56 -3.76
CA THR A 828 4.99 22.26 -3.53
C THR A 828 5.99 21.92 -4.62
N ASN A 829 6.52 22.96 -5.27
CA ASN A 829 7.54 22.83 -6.31
C ASN A 829 8.91 22.51 -5.70
N HIS A 830 9.07 21.27 -5.22
CA HIS A 830 10.30 20.76 -4.64
C HIS A 830 10.71 19.46 -5.36
N PRO A 831 12.00 19.24 -5.72
CA PRO A 831 12.41 18.07 -6.51
C PRO A 831 11.99 16.73 -5.90
N ALA A 832 12.15 16.54 -4.59
CA ALA A 832 11.74 15.31 -3.91
C ALA A 832 10.21 15.06 -3.97
N ILE A 833 9.40 16.13 -3.95
CA ILE A 833 7.94 16.03 -4.10
C ILE A 833 7.58 15.73 -5.55
N LYS A 834 8.05 16.56 -6.49
CA LYS A 834 7.71 16.49 -7.91
C LYS A 834 8.13 15.17 -8.57
N HIS A 835 9.29 14.63 -8.18
CA HIS A 835 9.83 13.44 -8.84
C HIS A 835 9.56 12.14 -8.10
N PHE A 836 9.18 12.17 -6.80
CA PHE A 836 8.94 10.94 -6.04
C PHE A 836 7.71 11.01 -5.12
N PHE A 837 7.73 11.80 -4.04
CA PHE A 837 6.71 11.70 -2.99
C PHE A 837 5.29 12.03 -3.48
N GLY A 838 5.16 13.04 -4.34
CA GLY A 838 3.91 13.38 -5.01
C GLY A 838 3.44 12.26 -5.95
N PRO A 839 4.26 11.83 -6.94
CA PRO A 839 3.95 10.69 -7.81
C PRO A 839 3.64 9.37 -7.09
N ALA A 840 4.22 9.12 -5.91
CA ALA A 840 3.94 7.94 -5.10
C ALA A 840 2.53 7.97 -4.49
N GLY A 841 1.93 9.16 -4.34
CA GLY A 841 0.52 9.33 -3.96
C GLY A 841 0.21 9.10 -2.49
N ASN A 842 1.21 9.08 -1.60
CA ASN A 842 0.99 8.97 -0.16
C ASN A 842 0.99 10.33 0.55
N ASN A 843 -0.19 10.93 0.70
CA ASN A 843 -0.31 12.26 1.29
C ASN A 843 -0.17 12.19 2.82
N VAL A 844 0.69 13.02 3.39
CA VAL A 844 0.95 13.06 4.83
C VAL A 844 0.08 14.13 5.48
N VAL A 845 -0.50 13.82 6.64
CA VAL A 845 -1.11 14.85 7.49
C VAL A 845 -0.02 15.43 8.36
N HIS A 846 0.28 16.72 8.16
CA HIS A 846 1.17 17.47 9.05
C HIS A 846 0.43 17.77 10.35
N ASN A 847 1.05 17.45 11.49
CA ASN A 847 0.54 17.82 12.81
C ASN A 847 1.63 18.54 13.63
N ALA A 848 1.23 19.07 14.78
CA ALA A 848 2.13 19.73 15.73
C ALA A 848 3.01 18.73 16.52
N ASN A 849 2.73 17.42 16.40
CA ASN A 849 3.39 16.36 17.16
C ASN A 849 4.66 15.80 16.51
N GLY A 850 5.32 14.93 17.26
CA GLY A 850 6.59 14.32 16.89
C GLY A 850 6.52 13.38 15.68
N ALA A 851 5.53 12.48 15.67
CA ALA A 851 5.36 11.38 14.73
C ALA A 851 3.96 10.75 14.91
N TYR A 852 3.55 9.87 13.98
CA TYR A 852 2.38 9.01 14.19
C TYR A 852 2.41 7.73 13.31
N ALA A 853 1.70 6.70 13.76
CA ALA A 853 1.53 5.44 13.06
C ALA A 853 0.06 5.16 12.71
N THR A 854 -0.18 4.74 11.47
CA THR A 854 -1.52 4.36 10.97
C THR A 854 -1.79 2.85 11.05
N GLY A 855 -0.95 2.08 11.75
CA GLY A 855 -1.07 0.61 11.78
C GLY A 855 -0.74 -0.08 10.46
N ASP A 856 -0.45 0.67 9.39
CA ASP A 856 0.07 0.19 8.10
C ASP A 856 1.16 1.10 7.52
N ALA A 857 1.45 2.23 8.16
CA ALA A 857 2.52 3.16 7.82
C ALA A 857 2.95 3.94 9.07
N PHE A 858 4.13 4.55 9.01
CA PHE A 858 4.67 5.41 10.05
C PHE A 858 5.23 6.69 9.43
N TYR A 859 4.96 7.84 10.06
CA TYR A 859 5.40 9.14 9.59
C TYR A 859 6.13 9.91 10.70
N TYR A 860 7.37 10.32 10.43
CA TYR A 860 8.09 11.31 11.22
C TYR A 860 7.56 12.71 10.89
N MET A 861 7.15 13.51 11.87
CA MET A 861 6.63 14.87 11.66
C MET A 861 7.60 15.94 12.17
N ALA A 862 7.98 15.88 13.44
CA ALA A 862 8.99 16.78 14.02
C ALA A 862 10.37 16.10 14.13
N TYR A 863 10.41 14.84 14.57
CA TYR A 863 11.65 14.08 14.66
C TYR A 863 12.21 13.79 13.27
N ARG A 864 13.53 13.58 13.18
CA ARG A 864 14.19 13.22 11.93
C ARG A 864 14.59 11.75 11.98
N MET A 865 14.25 10.98 10.95
CA MET A 865 14.48 9.54 10.90
C MET A 865 15.95 9.14 11.14
N LEU A 866 16.90 9.95 10.64
CA LEU A 866 18.32 9.64 10.71
C LEU A 866 18.97 9.93 12.08
N ASP A 867 18.29 10.70 12.94
CA ASP A 867 18.82 11.08 14.25
C ASP A 867 18.66 9.95 15.28
N LYS A 868 19.46 10.01 16.37
CA LYS A 868 19.32 9.05 17.50
C LYS A 868 17.94 9.13 18.16
N SER A 869 17.38 10.34 18.31
CA SER A 869 16.00 10.54 18.78
C SER A 869 14.98 9.93 17.81
N GLY A 870 15.24 10.03 16.51
CA GLY A 870 14.43 9.35 15.47
C GLY A 870 14.39 7.84 15.64
N ALA A 871 15.48 7.22 16.11
CA ALA A 871 15.52 5.79 16.43
C ALA A 871 14.70 5.45 17.68
N VAL A 872 14.65 6.32 18.69
CA VAL A 872 13.79 6.09 19.86
C VAL A 872 12.32 6.18 19.46
N THR A 873 11.94 7.24 18.74
CA THR A 873 10.59 7.39 18.15
C THR A 873 10.23 6.21 17.26
N TYR A 874 11.18 5.69 16.48
CA TYR A 874 10.96 4.48 15.68
C TYR A 874 10.47 3.30 16.55
N THR A 875 11.09 3.04 17.70
CA THR A 875 10.67 1.94 18.57
C THR A 875 9.28 2.15 19.19
N HIS A 876 8.93 3.41 19.47
CA HIS A 876 7.60 3.79 19.96
C HIS A 876 6.54 3.48 18.89
N GLU A 877 6.71 4.01 17.69
CA GLU A 877 5.75 3.87 16.59
C GLU A 877 5.70 2.45 16.03
N MET A 878 6.81 1.73 16.05
CA MET A 878 6.82 0.30 15.71
C MET A 878 6.12 -0.54 16.77
N THR A 879 6.06 -0.10 18.03
CA THR A 879 5.22 -0.77 19.03
C THR A 879 3.75 -0.62 18.66
N HIS A 880 3.29 0.58 18.31
CA HIS A 880 1.91 0.80 17.83
C HIS A 880 1.54 -0.06 16.62
N ASN A 881 2.50 -0.30 15.72
CA ASN A 881 2.31 -1.16 14.54
C ASN A 881 2.44 -2.67 14.81
N SER A 882 2.94 -3.10 15.98
CA SER A 882 3.34 -4.49 16.22
C SER A 882 2.71 -5.12 17.47
N ASP A 883 2.23 -4.32 18.42
CA ASP A 883 1.71 -4.81 19.70
C ASP A 883 0.52 -5.76 19.53
N ARG A 884 -0.38 -5.50 18.60
CA ARG A 884 -1.57 -6.34 18.40
C ARG A 884 -1.24 -7.74 17.88
N GLU A 885 -0.39 -7.83 16.86
CA GLU A 885 -0.24 -9.05 16.05
C GLU A 885 1.09 -9.78 16.28
N ILE A 886 2.10 -9.10 16.82
CA ILE A 886 3.47 -9.61 16.89
C ILE A 886 4.02 -9.58 18.31
N TYR A 887 4.19 -8.39 18.91
CA TYR A 887 4.93 -8.27 20.18
C TYR A 887 4.20 -8.92 21.36
N LEU A 888 2.87 -8.97 21.33
CA LEU A 888 2.04 -9.60 22.36
C LEU A 888 1.64 -11.06 22.03
N GLY A 889 2.42 -11.75 21.20
CA GLY A 889 2.18 -13.16 20.86
C GLY A 889 0.99 -13.41 19.92
N GLY A 890 0.42 -12.35 19.33
CA GLY A 890 -0.73 -12.44 18.43
C GLY A 890 -2.11 -12.44 19.11
N TYR A 891 -2.16 -12.32 20.44
CA TYR A 891 -3.42 -12.33 21.20
C TYR A 891 -4.16 -10.98 21.22
N GLY A 892 -3.55 -9.91 20.71
CA GLY A 892 -4.08 -8.56 20.81
C GLY A 892 -3.88 -7.92 22.19
N ARG A 893 -4.12 -6.60 22.25
CA ARG A 893 -4.04 -5.79 23.48
C ARG A 893 -5.07 -6.28 24.50
N ARG A 894 -4.73 -6.29 25.79
CA ARG A 894 -5.70 -6.55 26.87
C ARG A 894 -6.79 -5.49 26.87
N SER A 895 -8.05 -5.91 26.95
CA SER A 895 -9.20 -5.01 26.95
C SER A 895 -9.07 -3.93 28.04
N GLY A 896 -9.27 -2.66 27.69
CA GLY A 896 -9.11 -1.53 28.61
C GLY A 896 -7.73 -0.86 28.60
N LEU A 897 -6.69 -1.52 28.08
CA LEU A 897 -5.36 -0.91 27.88
C LEU A 897 -5.27 -0.31 26.46
N GLY A 898 -5.04 0.99 26.39
CA GLY A 898 -4.89 1.71 25.12
C GLY A 898 -3.51 1.51 24.46
N PRO A 899 -3.33 1.94 23.20
CA PRO A 899 -2.05 1.84 22.48
C PRO A 899 -0.84 2.44 23.23
N GLU A 900 -0.98 3.64 23.82
CA GLU A 900 0.12 4.34 24.51
C GLU A 900 0.61 3.63 25.77
N PHE A 901 -0.22 2.75 26.34
CA PHE A 901 0.18 1.89 27.44
C PHE A 901 1.41 1.06 27.06
N PHE A 902 1.41 0.49 25.84
CA PHE A 902 2.42 -0.44 25.36
C PHE A 902 3.67 0.27 24.82
N ALA A 903 3.48 1.40 24.13
CA ALA A 903 4.58 2.15 23.54
C ALA A 903 5.35 2.93 24.63
N LYS A 904 4.76 3.99 25.20
CA LYS A 904 5.47 4.80 26.20
C LYS A 904 5.62 4.04 27.52
N GLY A 905 6.87 3.82 27.94
CA GLY A 905 7.21 3.27 29.26
C GLY A 905 7.19 1.76 29.39
N LEU A 906 6.90 0.99 28.32
CA LEU A 906 7.04 -0.47 28.28
C LEU A 906 7.99 -0.95 27.18
N LEU A 907 7.56 -0.90 25.93
CA LEU A 907 8.29 -1.54 24.82
C LEU A 907 9.13 -0.55 23.97
N GLN A 908 9.06 0.74 24.28
CA GLN A 908 9.94 1.77 23.74
C GLN A 908 11.33 1.75 24.39
N ALA A 909 12.37 2.01 23.59
CA ALA A 909 13.71 2.28 24.10
C ALA A 909 13.77 3.59 24.93
N PRO A 910 14.74 3.73 25.86
CA PRO A 910 14.92 4.96 26.63
C PRO A 910 15.21 6.16 25.71
N ASP A 911 14.74 7.35 26.10
CA ASP A 911 14.97 8.59 25.35
C ASP A 911 16.45 9.00 25.43
N HIS A 912 17.07 8.80 26.60
CA HIS A 912 18.49 9.05 26.87
C HIS A 912 19.12 7.94 27.71
N PRO A 913 20.45 7.71 27.59
CA PRO A 913 21.15 6.70 28.39
C PRO A 913 21.11 6.95 29.90
N ASN A 914 20.90 8.19 30.33
CA ASN A 914 20.87 8.60 31.73
C ASN A 914 19.44 8.70 32.30
N ASP A 915 18.41 8.35 31.53
CA ASP A 915 17.03 8.38 32.02
C ASP A 915 16.87 7.38 33.16
N ALA A 916 16.46 7.88 34.33
CA ALA A 916 16.13 7.08 35.51
C ALA A 916 14.72 6.48 35.38
N THR A 917 14.47 5.75 34.29
CA THR A 917 13.21 5.07 33.99
C THR A 917 13.44 3.58 33.77
N ILE A 918 12.48 2.76 34.19
CA ILE A 918 12.48 1.34 33.88
C ILE A 918 12.04 1.20 32.42
N THR A 919 12.99 0.86 31.55
CA THR A 919 12.79 0.69 30.10
C THR A 919 13.71 -0.41 29.59
N ILE A 920 13.46 -0.89 28.37
CA ILE A 920 14.29 -1.89 27.72
C ILE A 920 14.94 -1.24 26.50
N ASN A 921 16.25 -0.97 26.58
CA ASN A 921 16.98 -0.49 25.42
C ASN A 921 17.17 -1.62 24.41
N SER A 922 16.49 -1.51 23.27
CA SER A 922 16.54 -2.46 22.17
C SER A 922 17.32 -1.95 20.95
N ILE A 923 17.72 -0.67 20.92
CA ILE A 923 18.15 -0.01 19.68
C ILE A 923 19.42 0.84 19.80
N LEU A 924 19.63 1.52 20.93
CA LEU A 924 20.76 2.45 21.06
C LEU A 924 21.99 1.71 21.59
N LYS A 925 23.12 1.92 20.92
CA LYS A 925 24.44 1.46 21.37
C LYS A 925 25.19 2.63 22.02
N HIS A 926 25.82 2.34 23.15
CA HIS A 926 26.65 3.25 23.94
C HIS A 926 28.06 2.68 24.06
N LEU A 927 29.06 3.55 24.12
CA LEU A 927 30.46 3.16 24.25
C LEU A 927 30.99 3.57 25.61
N LYS A 928 31.87 2.75 26.20
CA LYS A 928 32.56 3.10 27.45
C LYS A 928 33.45 4.35 27.33
N SER A 929 33.81 4.72 26.11
CA SER A 929 34.55 5.95 25.80
C SER A 929 33.66 7.20 25.71
N ASP A 930 32.33 7.04 25.76
CA ASP A 930 31.42 8.18 25.69
C ASP A 930 31.64 9.08 26.93
N SER A 931 31.70 10.40 26.71
CA SER A 931 31.96 11.37 27.78
C SER A 931 30.90 11.34 28.89
N LYS A 932 29.70 10.82 28.61
CA LYS A 932 28.58 10.64 29.54
C LYS A 932 28.45 9.22 30.09
N GLU A 933 29.42 8.32 29.90
CA GLU A 933 29.35 6.95 30.40
C GLU A 933 29.14 6.90 31.92
N GLY A 934 29.71 7.84 32.68
CA GLY A 934 29.50 7.93 34.13
C GLY A 934 28.05 8.17 34.57
N GLU A 935 27.17 8.58 33.64
CA GLU A 935 25.77 8.91 33.88
C GLU A 935 24.79 7.82 33.38
N ARG A 936 25.29 6.80 32.68
CA ARG A 936 24.50 5.75 32.01
C ARG A 936 23.75 4.85 32.99
N LEU A 937 22.44 4.67 32.81
CA LEU A 937 21.58 3.77 33.59
C LEU A 937 21.02 2.61 32.78
N GLN A 938 21.36 2.56 31.49
CA GLN A 938 20.86 1.60 30.51
C GLN A 938 21.99 0.68 30.04
N ILE A 939 21.68 -0.44 29.39
CA ILE A 939 22.72 -1.36 28.86
C ILE A 939 23.64 -0.68 27.82
N LEU A 940 24.87 -1.17 27.65
CA LEU A 940 25.79 -0.65 26.64
C LEU A 940 25.38 -1.01 25.20
N ASP A 941 25.09 -2.28 24.96
CA ASP A 941 24.79 -2.79 23.62
C ASP A 941 23.69 -3.87 23.66
N PRO A 942 22.49 -3.61 23.09
CA PRO A 942 21.39 -4.59 23.05
C PRO A 942 21.73 -5.86 22.30
N THR A 943 22.51 -5.77 21.23
CA THR A 943 22.81 -6.91 20.35
C THR A 943 23.70 -7.95 21.01
N THR A 944 24.45 -7.54 22.05
CA THR A 944 25.31 -8.44 22.83
C THR A 944 24.74 -8.77 24.20
N ARG A 945 23.82 -7.94 24.74
CA ARG A 945 23.16 -8.21 26.02
C ARG A 945 22.02 -9.19 25.90
N PHE A 946 21.28 -9.16 24.79
CA PHE A 946 20.10 -9.99 24.59
C PHE A 946 20.32 -10.95 23.42
N ASN A 947 20.60 -12.22 23.72
CA ASN A 947 20.67 -13.30 22.73
C ASN A 947 19.44 -14.21 22.75
N SER A 948 18.60 -14.10 23.79
CA SER A 948 17.40 -14.89 24.00
C SER A 948 16.40 -14.18 24.92
N ALA A 949 15.16 -14.68 25.00
CA ALA A 949 14.18 -14.25 25.99
C ALA A 949 14.65 -14.47 27.44
N ASP A 950 15.47 -15.50 27.69
CA ASP A 950 16.05 -15.78 29.01
C ASP A 950 17.08 -14.72 29.42
N ASP A 951 17.87 -14.21 28.47
CA ASP A 951 18.81 -13.11 28.75
C ASP A 951 18.07 -11.83 29.17
N LEU A 952 16.93 -11.54 28.54
CA LEU A 952 16.06 -10.42 28.90
C LEU A 952 15.46 -10.62 30.29
N LYS A 953 14.92 -11.82 30.57
CA LYS A 953 14.43 -12.18 31.90
C LYS A 953 15.51 -12.00 32.95
N GLN A 954 16.71 -12.51 32.70
CA GLN A 954 17.84 -12.40 33.62
C GLN A 954 18.24 -10.94 33.85
N TYR A 955 18.31 -10.12 32.79
CA TYR A 955 18.61 -8.70 32.89
C TYR A 955 17.62 -7.98 33.81
N VAL A 956 16.33 -8.15 33.53
CA VAL A 956 15.26 -7.48 34.27
C VAL A 956 15.22 -8.01 35.70
N HIS A 957 15.38 -9.31 35.92
CA HIS A 957 15.46 -9.92 37.24
C HIS A 957 16.58 -9.32 38.09
N ASN A 958 17.82 -9.27 37.55
CA ASN A 958 18.98 -8.73 38.25
C ASN A 958 18.88 -7.20 38.46
N MET A 959 18.27 -6.48 37.53
CA MET A 959 17.93 -5.06 37.73
C MET A 959 16.94 -4.90 38.89
N PHE A 960 15.90 -5.73 38.93
CA PHE A 960 14.90 -5.72 40.01
C PHE A 960 15.47 -6.20 41.35
N ASP A 961 16.50 -7.04 41.38
CA ASP A 961 17.25 -7.35 42.61
C ASP A 961 17.82 -6.07 43.24
N VAL A 962 18.42 -5.18 42.43
CA VAL A 962 18.93 -3.90 42.90
C VAL A 962 17.79 -2.94 43.26
N VAL A 963 16.77 -2.83 42.40
CA VAL A 963 15.62 -1.95 42.63
C VAL A 963 14.92 -2.33 43.94
N TYR A 964 14.50 -3.59 44.12
CA TYR A 964 13.84 -4.02 45.35
C TYR A 964 14.73 -3.88 46.60
N MET A 965 16.04 -4.12 46.49
CA MET A 965 16.96 -3.83 47.59
C MET A 965 16.90 -2.35 47.97
N LEU A 966 17.07 -1.44 47.00
CA LEU A 966 17.07 0.01 47.24
C LEU A 966 15.70 0.55 47.68
N GLU A 967 14.60 -0.02 47.19
CA GLU A 967 13.23 0.29 47.63
C GLU A 967 13.02 -0.19 49.07
N TYR A 968 13.48 -1.39 49.42
CA TYR A 968 13.40 -1.91 50.79
C TYR A 968 14.16 -1.05 51.79
N LEU A 969 15.41 -0.67 51.46
CA LEU A 969 16.23 0.19 52.32
C LEU A 969 15.57 1.57 52.53
N GLU A 970 15.02 2.17 51.47
CA GLU A 970 14.29 3.45 51.57
C GLU A 970 13.03 3.31 52.42
N GLY A 971 12.23 2.26 52.18
CA GLY A 971 11.00 2.01 52.92
C GLY A 971 11.24 1.78 54.42
N GLN A 972 12.27 0.99 54.77
CA GLN A 972 12.66 0.78 56.16
C GLN A 972 13.13 2.07 56.82
N SER A 973 13.93 2.86 56.10
CA SER A 973 14.36 4.17 56.58
C SER A 973 13.17 5.09 56.86
N ILE A 974 12.22 5.18 55.93
CA ILE A 974 11.01 6.01 56.10
C ILE A 974 10.18 5.52 57.30
N ILE A 975 10.01 4.21 57.47
CA ILE A 975 9.21 3.66 58.56
C ILE A 975 9.84 3.94 59.93
N GLN A 976 11.15 3.74 60.07
CA GLN A 976 11.90 3.83 61.33
C GLN A 976 12.33 5.27 61.68
N HIS A 977 12.58 6.09 60.66
CA HIS A 977 13.19 7.39 60.80
C HIS A 977 12.37 8.50 60.15
N LEU A 978 11.06 8.42 60.00
CA LEU A 978 10.24 9.61 59.72
C LEU A 978 9.03 9.66 60.65
N SER A 979 8.68 10.85 61.11
CA SER A 979 7.44 11.12 61.83
C SER A 979 6.22 10.95 60.91
N ASN A 980 5.01 10.87 61.47
CA ASN A 980 3.80 10.74 60.66
C ASN A 980 3.62 11.95 59.71
N SER A 981 4.01 13.16 60.14
CA SER A 981 3.95 14.37 59.30
C SER A 981 4.94 14.30 58.15
N GLU A 982 6.19 13.91 58.42
CA GLU A 982 7.20 13.74 57.37
C GLU A 982 6.82 12.62 56.39
N LYS A 983 6.20 11.53 56.88
CA LYS A 983 5.66 10.45 56.04
C LYS A 983 4.59 10.96 55.07
N MET A 984 3.71 11.86 55.49
CA MET A 984 2.69 12.45 54.60
C MET A 984 3.30 13.25 53.45
N THR A 985 4.48 13.84 53.66
CA THR A 985 5.18 14.59 52.61
C THR A 985 6.01 13.67 51.71
N ALA A 986 6.64 12.63 52.26
CA ALA A 986 7.50 11.70 51.53
C ALA A 986 6.75 10.61 50.74
N LEU A 987 5.50 10.34 51.10
CA LEU A 987 4.71 9.23 50.56
C LEU A 987 3.34 9.71 50.07
N ARG A 988 2.78 8.99 49.10
CA ARG A 988 1.43 9.15 48.57
C ARG A 988 0.70 7.82 48.57
N LYS A 989 -0.61 7.85 48.35
CA LYS A 989 -1.42 6.67 48.10
C LYS A 989 -1.87 6.64 46.65
N ILE A 990 -1.86 5.45 46.07
CA ILE A 990 -2.41 5.19 44.74
C ILE A 990 -3.69 4.37 44.85
N GLU A 991 -4.73 4.78 44.12
CA GLU A 991 -6.05 4.17 44.12
C GLU A 991 -6.58 3.99 42.70
N ASN A 992 -7.52 3.04 42.52
CA ASN A 992 -8.24 2.83 41.27
C ASN A 992 -9.56 3.61 41.32
N VAL A 993 -9.82 4.42 40.31
CA VAL A 993 -11.10 5.11 40.09
C VAL A 993 -11.69 4.64 38.76
N PHE A 994 -13.00 4.40 38.74
CA PHE A 994 -13.72 3.87 37.59
C PHE A 994 -14.57 4.97 36.96
N VAL A 995 -14.29 5.27 35.69
CA VAL A 995 -15.05 6.24 34.89
C VAL A 995 -15.77 5.46 33.80
N LYS A 996 -17.01 5.83 33.48
CA LYS A 996 -17.80 5.18 32.45
C LYS A 996 -17.18 5.42 31.07
N ASP A 997 -16.89 4.35 30.34
CA ASP A 997 -16.34 4.37 29.00
C ASP A 997 -17.41 4.71 27.94
N PRO A 998 -17.00 5.18 26.75
CA PRO A 998 -17.93 5.45 25.63
C PRO A 998 -18.75 4.24 25.18
N ASP A 999 -18.25 3.03 25.43
CA ASP A 999 -18.95 1.77 25.15
C ASP A 999 -19.96 1.37 26.25
N GLY A 1000 -20.05 2.16 27.33
CA GLY A 1000 -20.97 1.99 28.44
C GLY A 1000 -20.41 1.22 29.64
N ASN A 1001 -19.20 0.68 29.54
CA ASN A 1001 -18.57 -0.11 30.61
C ASN A 1001 -17.94 0.77 31.70
N ASN A 1002 -17.69 0.20 32.88
CA ASN A 1002 -17.05 0.88 34.02
C ASN A 1002 -16.07 -0.02 34.78
N VAL A 1003 -15.49 -1.01 34.11
CA VAL A 1003 -14.61 -2.02 34.72
C VAL A 1003 -13.10 -1.73 34.52
N TYR A 1004 -12.77 -0.70 33.74
CA TYR A 1004 -11.40 -0.29 33.50
C TYR A 1004 -10.98 0.79 34.51
N ALA A 1005 -9.89 0.53 35.23
CA ALA A 1005 -9.41 1.45 36.26
C ALA A 1005 -8.58 2.59 35.68
N THR A 1006 -8.77 3.79 36.20
CA THR A 1006 -7.85 4.94 36.07
C THR A 1006 -7.09 5.07 37.39
N ASN A 1007 -5.77 5.21 37.35
CA ASN A 1007 -5.00 5.38 38.59
C ASN A 1007 -5.06 6.84 39.07
N VAL A 1008 -5.33 7.04 40.36
CA VAL A 1008 -5.27 8.34 41.03
C VAL A 1008 -4.22 8.29 42.12
N VAL A 1009 -3.26 9.20 42.08
CA VAL A 1009 -2.28 9.39 43.16
C VAL A 1009 -2.73 10.59 43.97
N ARG A 1010 -2.83 10.41 45.29
CA ARG A 1010 -3.21 11.48 46.22
C ARG A 1010 -2.34 11.53 47.45
N ASP A 1011 -2.37 12.67 48.11
CA ASP A 1011 -1.78 12.88 49.43
C ASP A 1011 -2.36 11.90 50.47
N LEU A 1012 -1.51 11.50 51.41
CA LEU A 1012 -1.90 10.67 52.54
C LEU A 1012 -2.71 11.50 53.54
N THR A 1013 -3.72 10.87 54.14
CA THR A 1013 -4.34 11.41 55.35
C THR A 1013 -3.46 11.11 56.57
N VAL A 1014 -3.64 11.90 57.65
CA VAL A 1014 -2.95 11.68 58.93
C VAL A 1014 -3.21 10.25 59.46
N GLU A 1015 -4.44 9.75 59.33
CA GLU A 1015 -4.81 8.41 59.79
C GLU A 1015 -4.16 7.30 58.95
N GLU A 1016 -4.04 7.48 57.63
CA GLU A 1016 -3.29 6.55 56.78
C GLU A 1016 -1.80 6.56 57.14
N ALA A 1017 -1.20 7.72 57.36
CA ALA A 1017 0.21 7.81 57.77
C ALA A 1017 0.49 7.15 59.13
N LYS A 1018 -0.47 7.22 60.08
CA LYS A 1018 -0.37 6.54 61.38
C LYS A 1018 -0.40 5.01 61.26
N LYS A 1019 -0.97 4.44 60.20
CA LYS A 1019 -0.99 2.98 59.96
C LYS A 1019 0.33 2.44 59.44
N LEU A 1020 1.22 3.30 58.91
CA LEU A 1020 2.50 2.89 58.33
C LEU A 1020 3.56 2.67 59.43
N ARG A 1021 3.56 1.48 60.03
CA ARG A 1021 4.42 1.07 61.16
C ARG A 1021 5.45 0.00 60.80
N SER A 1022 5.24 -0.71 59.70
CA SER A 1022 6.12 -1.73 59.16
C SER A 1022 6.31 -1.53 57.66
N PHE A 1023 7.33 -2.18 57.08
CA PHE A 1023 7.52 -2.18 55.63
C PHE A 1023 6.32 -2.77 54.88
N ASN A 1024 5.71 -3.84 55.41
CA ASN A 1024 4.55 -4.48 54.79
C ASN A 1024 3.33 -3.56 54.73
N ASP A 1025 3.18 -2.65 55.69
CA ASP A 1025 2.10 -1.66 55.65
C ASP A 1025 2.19 -0.73 54.44
N LEU A 1026 3.40 -0.49 53.89
CA LEU A 1026 3.57 0.27 52.65
C LEU A 1026 2.95 -0.45 51.45
N ILE A 1027 3.03 -1.78 51.43
CA ILE A 1027 2.46 -2.62 50.38
C ILE A 1027 0.94 -2.69 50.56
N ASP A 1028 0.49 -3.05 51.77
CA ASP A 1028 -0.92 -3.31 52.07
C ASP A 1028 -1.80 -2.06 52.00
N ASN A 1029 -1.22 -0.87 52.20
CA ASN A 1029 -1.94 0.40 52.10
C ASN A 1029 -1.74 1.11 50.74
N ASN A 1030 -1.20 0.42 49.72
CA ASN A 1030 -0.99 0.93 48.37
C ASN A 1030 -0.17 2.24 48.32
N ILE A 1031 0.99 2.23 48.97
CA ILE A 1031 1.84 3.41 49.12
C ILE A 1031 2.85 3.52 47.97
N ILE A 1032 3.11 4.76 47.56
CA ILE A 1032 4.10 5.15 46.55
C ILE A 1032 4.92 6.35 47.05
N SER A 1033 6.15 6.54 46.57
CA SER A 1033 6.95 7.74 46.87
C SER A 1033 6.34 9.00 46.24
N SER A 1034 6.37 10.12 46.96
CA SER A 1034 5.93 11.42 46.43
C SER A 1034 6.95 12.12 45.52
N ARG A 1035 8.20 11.64 45.51
CA ARG A 1035 9.36 12.34 44.91
C ARG A 1035 9.24 12.57 43.39
N GLU A 1036 8.77 11.57 42.66
CA GLU A 1036 8.62 11.65 41.19
C GLU A 1036 7.19 11.33 40.71
N TYR A 1037 6.25 11.16 41.64
CA TYR A 1037 4.84 10.86 41.35
C TYR A 1037 3.95 11.92 41.99
N ALA A 1038 3.56 12.91 41.18
CA ALA A 1038 2.70 14.01 41.60
C ALA A 1038 1.30 13.55 42.02
N SER A 1039 0.67 14.29 42.94
CA SER A 1039 -0.78 14.22 43.23
C SER A 1039 -1.55 14.60 41.97
N LYS A 1040 -2.13 13.62 41.28
CA LYS A 1040 -3.03 13.84 40.15
C LYS A 1040 -3.72 12.55 39.74
N THR A 1041 -4.70 12.70 38.87
CA THR A 1041 -5.21 11.61 38.05
C THR A 1041 -4.20 11.27 36.96
N TYR A 1042 -3.86 9.99 36.84
CA TYR A 1042 -3.08 9.43 35.75
C TYR A 1042 -4.07 8.76 34.80
N GLU A 1043 -4.47 9.51 33.78
CA GLU A 1043 -5.48 9.10 32.80
C GLU A 1043 -5.08 7.82 32.05
N ARG A 1044 -6.06 7.05 31.60
CA ARG A 1044 -5.78 5.86 30.79
C ARG A 1044 -5.20 6.27 29.45
N ASN A 1045 -4.31 5.43 28.90
CA ASN A 1045 -3.62 5.72 27.64
C ASN A 1045 -2.73 6.98 27.69
N GLY A 1046 -2.11 7.23 28.86
CA GLY A 1046 -1.27 8.41 29.08
C GLY A 1046 0.22 8.12 28.87
N TYR A 1047 0.99 9.18 28.60
CA TYR A 1047 2.44 9.16 28.42
C TYR A 1047 3.21 9.06 29.76
N PHE A 1048 2.97 7.98 30.51
CA PHE A 1048 3.56 7.77 31.83
C PHE A 1048 4.67 6.71 31.80
N THR A 1049 5.73 6.94 32.59
CA THR A 1049 6.86 6.03 32.72
C THR A 1049 7.07 5.65 34.19
N ILE A 1050 7.53 4.43 34.44
CA ILE A 1050 7.93 4.01 35.78
C ILE A 1050 9.34 4.50 36.04
N LYS A 1051 9.53 5.20 37.17
CA LYS A 1051 10.82 5.74 37.58
C LYS A 1051 11.65 4.64 38.24
N LEU A 1052 12.93 4.62 37.93
CA LEU A 1052 13.86 3.58 38.39
C LEU A 1052 14.17 3.72 39.89
N PHE A 1053 14.18 4.95 40.43
CA PHE A 1053 14.59 5.24 41.80
C PHE A 1053 13.48 5.80 42.71
N ALA A 1054 12.26 5.92 42.21
CA ALA A 1054 11.09 6.28 43.03
C ALA A 1054 10.25 5.03 43.32
N PRO A 1055 10.19 4.56 44.57
CA PRO A 1055 9.54 3.29 44.89
C PRO A 1055 8.03 3.33 44.66
N ILE A 1056 7.54 2.25 44.04
CA ILE A 1056 6.12 1.86 44.06
C ILE A 1056 5.99 0.60 44.93
N TYR A 1057 5.73 0.79 46.22
CA TYR A 1057 5.52 -0.32 47.15
C TYR A 1057 4.20 -1.04 46.88
N ALA A 1058 3.19 -0.29 46.45
CA ALA A 1058 1.87 -0.78 46.10
C ALA A 1058 1.89 -1.99 45.14
N ALA A 1059 0.89 -2.85 45.33
CA ALA A 1059 0.55 -3.96 44.45
C ALA A 1059 -0.96 -3.90 44.11
N LEU A 1060 -1.41 -2.70 43.73
CA LEU A 1060 -2.81 -2.37 43.53
C LEU A 1060 -3.41 -3.18 42.37
N SER A 1061 -4.35 -4.08 42.70
CA SER A 1061 -5.07 -4.96 41.76
C SER A 1061 -6.39 -4.36 41.30
N ASN A 1062 -6.88 -4.77 40.12
CA ASN A 1062 -8.28 -4.67 39.75
C ASN A 1062 -8.88 -6.06 39.53
N ASP A 1063 -9.59 -6.57 40.54
CA ASP A 1063 -10.15 -7.92 40.53
C ASP A 1063 -11.36 -8.07 39.59
N ASP A 1064 -11.99 -6.96 39.22
CA ASP A 1064 -13.18 -6.91 38.37
C ASP A 1064 -12.89 -6.52 36.92
N GLY A 1065 -11.64 -6.21 36.57
CA GLY A 1065 -11.29 -5.80 35.21
C GLY A 1065 -9.80 -5.54 34.99
N THR A 1066 -9.48 -4.40 34.39
CA THR A 1066 -8.12 -4.07 33.93
C THR A 1066 -7.51 -2.98 34.81
N PRO A 1067 -6.23 -3.09 35.19
CA PRO A 1067 -5.55 -2.10 36.02
C PRO A 1067 -5.31 -0.80 35.24
N GLY A 1068 -5.09 0.29 35.97
CA GLY A 1068 -4.71 1.57 35.38
C GLY A 1068 -3.27 1.63 34.86
N ASP A 1069 -2.97 2.69 34.13
CA ASP A 1069 -1.73 2.87 33.37
C ASP A 1069 -0.43 2.81 34.19
N LEU A 1070 -0.39 3.44 35.37
CA LEU A 1070 0.83 3.51 36.17
C LEU A 1070 1.10 2.16 36.85
N MET A 1071 0.08 1.59 37.50
CA MET A 1071 0.24 0.31 38.18
C MET A 1071 0.38 -0.86 37.21
N GLY A 1072 -0.34 -0.82 36.09
CA GLY A 1072 -0.24 -1.80 35.02
C GLY A 1072 1.20 -1.94 34.53
N ARG A 1073 1.88 -0.84 34.21
CA ARG A 1073 3.28 -0.88 33.74
C ARG A 1073 4.24 -1.40 34.80
N ARG A 1074 4.09 -0.98 36.07
CA ARG A 1074 4.94 -1.46 37.16
C ARG A 1074 4.80 -2.97 37.36
N MET A 1075 3.57 -3.48 37.45
CA MET A 1075 3.32 -4.91 37.64
C MET A 1075 3.79 -5.73 36.42
N ALA A 1076 3.63 -5.21 35.21
CA ALA A 1076 4.14 -5.86 33.99
C ALA A 1076 5.66 -6.08 34.04
N TYR A 1077 6.44 -5.09 34.51
CA TYR A 1077 7.88 -5.25 34.70
C TYR A 1077 8.25 -6.22 35.82
N GLU A 1078 7.51 -6.23 36.93
CA GLU A 1078 7.74 -7.19 38.01
C GLU A 1078 7.44 -8.63 37.56
N LEU A 1079 6.43 -8.82 36.71
CA LEU A 1079 6.15 -10.11 36.09
C LEU A 1079 7.19 -10.51 35.06
N LEU A 1080 7.76 -9.56 34.31
CA LEU A 1080 8.93 -9.80 33.45
C LEU A 1080 10.13 -10.26 34.28
N ALA A 1081 10.39 -9.64 35.43
CA ALA A 1081 11.45 -10.04 36.36
C ALA A 1081 11.22 -11.45 36.94
N ALA A 1082 9.97 -11.80 37.26
CA ALA A 1082 9.62 -13.06 37.91
C ALA A 1082 9.57 -14.25 36.93
N LYS A 1083 8.88 -14.08 35.80
CA LYS A 1083 8.55 -15.18 34.87
C LYS A 1083 9.17 -15.03 33.49
N GLY A 1084 9.48 -13.81 33.05
CA GLY A 1084 10.01 -13.52 31.72
C GLY A 1084 8.99 -12.85 30.81
N PHE A 1085 9.38 -12.60 29.56
CA PHE A 1085 8.54 -11.85 28.62
C PHE A 1085 7.29 -12.64 28.22
N LYS A 1086 7.48 -13.83 27.64
CA LYS A 1086 6.41 -14.69 27.15
C LYS A 1086 5.53 -15.24 28.28
N ASP A 1087 6.13 -15.65 29.39
CA ASP A 1087 5.41 -16.37 30.45
C ASP A 1087 4.97 -15.48 31.62
N GLY A 1088 5.26 -14.17 31.57
CA GLY A 1088 4.97 -13.23 32.65
C GLY A 1088 4.32 -11.95 32.16
N MET A 1089 5.06 -11.16 31.39
CA MET A 1089 4.58 -9.87 30.91
C MET A 1089 3.45 -10.02 29.87
N VAL A 1090 3.64 -10.83 28.83
CA VAL A 1090 2.68 -11.00 27.73
C VAL A 1090 1.29 -11.45 28.22
N PRO A 1091 1.14 -12.49 29.07
CA PRO A 1091 -0.19 -12.93 29.52
C PRO A 1091 -0.91 -11.90 30.38
N TYR A 1092 -0.18 -10.95 31.00
CA TYR A 1092 -0.76 -9.89 31.83
C TYR A 1092 -1.25 -8.68 31.03
N ILE A 1093 -0.60 -8.36 29.91
CA ILE A 1093 -0.93 -7.17 29.11
C ILE A 1093 -1.63 -7.49 27.78
N SER A 1094 -1.87 -8.77 27.49
CA SER A 1094 -2.58 -9.24 26.30
C SER A 1094 -3.90 -9.94 26.65
N ASN A 1095 -4.71 -10.23 25.63
CA ASN A 1095 -5.94 -11.01 25.77
C ASN A 1095 -5.70 -12.54 25.69
N GLN A 1096 -4.49 -13.02 26.02
CA GLN A 1096 -4.16 -14.45 25.96
C GLN A 1096 -5.16 -15.33 26.75
N PHE A 1097 -5.61 -14.88 27.92
CA PHE A 1097 -6.57 -15.59 28.77
C PHE A 1097 -8.03 -15.15 28.57
N GLU A 1098 -8.34 -14.45 27.47
CA GLU A 1098 -9.72 -14.06 27.14
C GLU A 1098 -10.66 -15.25 26.93
N PRO A 1099 -10.24 -16.36 26.26
CA PRO A 1099 -11.05 -17.57 26.18
C PRO A 1099 -11.36 -18.16 27.56
N ASP A 1100 -10.36 -18.25 28.44
CA ASP A 1100 -10.55 -18.75 29.80
C ASP A 1100 -11.53 -17.88 30.60
N ALA A 1101 -11.45 -16.55 30.47
CA ALA A 1101 -12.39 -15.63 31.13
C ALA A 1101 -13.83 -15.90 30.65
N ARG A 1102 -14.00 -16.09 29.33
CA ARG A 1102 -15.30 -16.37 28.73
C ARG A 1102 -15.87 -17.71 29.21
N GLU A 1103 -15.06 -18.75 29.27
CA GLU A 1103 -15.45 -20.07 29.78
C GLU A 1103 -15.88 -20.02 31.25
N ASN A 1104 -15.29 -19.12 32.03
CA ASN A 1104 -15.64 -18.86 33.43
C ASN A 1104 -16.77 -17.82 33.62
N ASN A 1105 -17.54 -17.51 32.57
CA ASN A 1105 -18.63 -16.52 32.58
C ASN A 1105 -18.20 -15.10 33.03
N LYS A 1106 -16.91 -14.76 32.91
CA LYS A 1106 -16.41 -13.40 33.09
C LYS A 1106 -16.36 -12.73 31.72
N THR A 1107 -17.42 -12.00 31.40
CA THR A 1107 -17.59 -11.36 30.08
C THR A 1107 -17.89 -9.87 30.20
N ILE A 1108 -17.54 -9.12 29.16
CA ILE A 1108 -17.85 -7.70 28.99
C ILE A 1108 -18.51 -7.47 27.63
N THR A 1109 -19.53 -6.62 27.56
CA THR A 1109 -20.15 -6.22 26.30
C THR A 1109 -19.64 -4.84 25.90
N SER A 1110 -18.95 -4.75 24.77
CA SER A 1110 -18.42 -3.50 24.23
C SER A 1110 -18.94 -3.34 22.80
N TYR A 1111 -19.60 -2.20 22.52
CA TYR A 1111 -20.24 -1.90 21.23
C TYR A 1111 -21.13 -3.03 20.68
N GLY A 1112 -21.93 -3.66 21.56
CA GLY A 1112 -22.83 -4.75 21.19
C GLY A 1112 -22.18 -6.14 21.05
N LYS A 1113 -20.87 -6.27 21.32
CA LYS A 1113 -20.14 -7.55 21.30
C LYS A 1113 -19.74 -8.00 22.70
N THR A 1114 -20.16 -9.19 23.08
CA THR A 1114 -19.72 -9.85 24.32
C THR A 1114 -18.38 -10.57 24.10
N LYS A 1115 -17.38 -10.21 24.90
CA LYS A 1115 -16.02 -10.79 24.93
C LYS A 1115 -15.71 -11.26 26.36
N GLY A 1116 -14.74 -12.15 26.54
CA GLY A 1116 -14.18 -12.48 27.86
C GLY A 1116 -13.46 -11.28 28.47
N LEU A 1117 -13.54 -11.12 29.79
CA LEU A 1117 -12.90 -10.04 30.53
C LEU A 1117 -11.75 -10.60 31.36
N VAL A 1118 -10.52 -10.34 30.92
CA VAL A 1118 -9.30 -10.78 31.61
C VAL A 1118 -9.07 -9.91 32.85
N THR A 1119 -9.34 -10.44 34.04
CA THR A 1119 -9.13 -9.75 35.32
C THR A 1119 -7.75 -10.04 35.92
N ASP A 1120 -7.27 -9.15 36.80
CA ASP A 1120 -5.98 -9.35 37.46
C ASP A 1120 -5.96 -10.62 38.34
N THR A 1121 -7.10 -11.00 38.91
CA THR A 1121 -7.26 -12.25 39.65
C THR A 1121 -7.04 -13.47 38.76
N LEU A 1122 -7.65 -13.48 37.57
CA LEU A 1122 -7.48 -14.58 36.61
C LEU A 1122 -6.01 -14.72 36.19
N VAL A 1123 -5.35 -13.60 35.89
CA VAL A 1123 -3.95 -13.61 35.50
C VAL A 1123 -3.06 -14.13 36.62
N LEU A 1124 -3.24 -13.65 37.87
CA LEU A 1124 -2.45 -14.11 39.02
C LEU A 1124 -2.58 -15.64 39.20
N GLN A 1125 -3.81 -16.15 39.14
CA GLN A 1125 -4.09 -17.58 39.28
C GLN A 1125 -3.44 -18.40 38.17
N LYS A 1126 -3.54 -17.97 36.91
CA LYS A 1126 -2.97 -18.67 35.76
C LYS A 1126 -1.44 -18.65 35.75
N LEU A 1127 -0.82 -17.53 36.12
CA LEU A 1127 0.65 -17.38 36.10
C LEU A 1127 1.36 -18.14 37.22
N PHE A 1128 0.73 -18.21 38.39
CA PHE A 1128 1.36 -18.74 39.60
C PHE A 1128 0.72 -20.03 40.12
N ASN A 1129 -0.29 -20.55 39.43
CA ASN A 1129 -0.96 -21.81 39.76
C ASN A 1129 -1.35 -21.91 41.25
N GLY A 1130 -1.90 -20.81 41.79
CA GLY A 1130 -2.33 -20.71 43.19
C GLY A 1130 -1.23 -20.48 44.23
N GLN A 1131 0.04 -20.28 43.84
CA GLN A 1131 1.13 -19.97 44.79
C GLN A 1131 0.89 -18.68 45.58
N TYR A 1132 0.20 -17.70 44.97
CA TYR A 1132 -0.17 -16.44 45.60
C TYR A 1132 -1.69 -16.23 45.51
N HIS A 1133 -2.29 -15.75 46.60
CA HIS A 1133 -3.73 -15.46 46.64
C HIS A 1133 -4.03 -14.02 46.23
N THR A 1134 -3.13 -13.09 46.53
CA THR A 1134 -3.24 -11.68 46.16
C THR A 1134 -1.95 -11.15 45.53
N TRP A 1135 -2.04 -10.05 44.80
CA TRP A 1135 -0.86 -9.35 44.28
C TRP A 1135 0.04 -8.78 45.38
N SER A 1136 -0.53 -8.45 46.54
CA SER A 1136 0.24 -8.07 47.73
C SER A 1136 1.08 -9.24 48.27
N ASP A 1137 0.56 -10.48 48.24
CA ASP A 1137 1.34 -11.67 48.62
C ASP A 1137 2.52 -11.89 47.69
N PHE A 1138 2.29 -11.76 46.38
CA PHE A 1138 3.34 -11.81 45.37
C PHE A 1138 4.41 -10.74 45.64
N LYS A 1139 4.00 -9.48 45.83
CA LYS A 1139 4.91 -8.35 46.07
C LYS A 1139 5.75 -8.55 47.33
N LYS A 1140 5.12 -8.97 48.44
CA LYS A 1140 5.79 -9.30 49.70
C LYS A 1140 6.81 -10.43 49.51
N ALA A 1141 6.43 -11.47 48.78
CA ALA A 1141 7.33 -12.59 48.48
C ALA A 1141 8.53 -12.15 47.63
N MET A 1142 8.36 -11.26 46.65
CA MET A 1142 9.46 -10.73 45.85
C MET A 1142 10.48 -9.96 46.70
N TYR A 1143 10.01 -9.12 47.63
CA TYR A 1143 10.89 -8.45 48.59
C TYR A 1143 11.58 -9.42 49.55
N ALA A 1144 10.82 -10.37 50.11
CA ALA A 1144 11.35 -11.37 51.04
C ALA A 1144 12.45 -12.23 50.38
N GLU A 1145 12.27 -12.61 49.11
CA GLU A 1145 13.26 -13.36 48.35
C GLU A 1145 14.62 -12.64 48.32
N ARG A 1146 14.64 -11.32 48.10
CA ARG A 1146 15.90 -10.54 48.08
C ARG A 1146 16.48 -10.37 49.47
N GLN A 1147 15.63 -10.12 50.47
CA GLN A 1147 16.08 -9.99 51.87
C GLN A 1147 16.85 -11.22 52.35
N THR A 1148 16.39 -12.43 52.00
CA THR A 1148 17.09 -13.68 52.37
C THR A 1148 18.48 -13.82 51.72
N LYS A 1149 18.80 -13.01 50.70
CA LYS A 1149 20.08 -13.00 49.99
C LYS A 1149 21.00 -11.85 50.39
N PHE A 1150 20.57 -10.90 51.24
CA PHE A 1150 21.37 -9.72 51.60
C PHE A 1150 22.72 -10.05 52.25
N ASN A 1151 22.83 -11.18 52.94
CA ASN A 1151 24.09 -11.67 53.50
C ASN A 1151 25.10 -12.17 52.45
N LYS A 1152 24.69 -12.27 51.17
CA LYS A 1152 25.52 -12.66 50.03
C LYS A 1152 25.80 -11.48 49.09
N LEU A 1153 25.55 -10.24 49.53
CA LEU A 1153 25.75 -9.06 48.70
C LEU A 1153 27.21 -8.94 48.24
N ASN A 1154 27.40 -8.77 46.94
CA ASN A 1154 28.70 -8.56 46.34
C ASN A 1154 29.30 -7.21 46.78
N LYS A 1155 30.63 -7.15 46.86
CA LYS A 1155 31.35 -5.91 47.13
C LYS A 1155 31.15 -4.91 45.99
N VAL A 1156 30.62 -3.72 46.28
CA VAL A 1156 30.40 -2.64 45.31
C VAL A 1156 31.20 -1.39 45.70
N THR A 1157 31.73 -0.68 44.71
CA THR A 1157 32.45 0.59 44.89
C THR A 1157 31.73 1.68 44.10
N PHE A 1158 31.32 2.76 44.76
CA PHE A 1158 30.58 3.86 44.15
C PHE A 1158 31.09 5.22 44.66
N LYS A 1159 30.72 6.31 43.97
CA LYS A 1159 31.06 7.67 44.41
C LYS A 1159 30.37 7.99 45.73
N ASP A 1160 31.11 8.46 46.73
CA ASP A 1160 30.55 8.77 48.05
C ASP A 1160 29.71 10.06 47.99
N THR A 1161 28.39 9.89 48.02
CA THR A 1161 27.43 11.00 47.91
C THR A 1161 27.30 11.82 49.20
N SER A 1162 27.90 11.37 50.31
CA SER A 1162 27.95 12.14 51.58
C SER A 1162 29.03 13.22 51.57
N LYS A 1163 29.97 13.15 50.63
CA LYS A 1163 31.09 14.11 50.48
C LYS A 1163 30.84 15.04 49.31
N SER A 1164 31.54 16.18 49.29
CA SER A 1164 31.50 17.10 48.15
C SER A 1164 31.93 16.38 46.88
N TRP A 1165 31.27 16.68 45.75
CA TRP A 1165 31.62 16.12 44.44
C TRP A 1165 33.07 16.39 44.04
N THR A 1166 33.67 17.48 44.53
CA THR A 1166 35.09 17.86 44.32
C THR A 1166 36.10 16.97 45.05
N SER A 1167 35.65 16.17 46.02
CA SER A 1167 36.54 15.28 46.80
C SER A 1167 36.92 14.00 46.04
N PHE A 1168 36.17 13.65 44.98
CA PHE A 1168 36.29 12.37 44.26
C PHE A 1168 36.30 11.13 45.19
N ALA A 1169 35.76 11.26 46.41
CA ALA A 1169 35.73 10.18 47.37
C ALA A 1169 34.89 9.01 46.85
N THR A 1170 35.36 7.79 47.11
CA THR A 1170 34.64 6.55 46.79
C THR A 1170 34.33 5.80 48.08
N LYS A 1171 33.17 5.13 48.10
CA LYS A 1171 32.76 4.25 49.18
C LYS A 1171 32.69 2.83 48.64
N THR A 1172 33.20 1.88 49.42
CA THR A 1172 33.23 0.47 49.05
C THR A 1172 32.61 -0.34 50.16
N THR A 1173 31.59 -1.14 49.85
CA THR A 1173 30.92 -1.98 50.85
C THR A 1173 30.39 -3.27 50.24
N SER A 1174 30.23 -4.29 51.09
CA SER A 1174 29.47 -5.52 50.82
C SER A 1174 28.41 -5.75 51.91
N SER A 1175 28.22 -4.77 52.80
CA SER A 1175 27.30 -4.87 53.94
C SER A 1175 26.00 -4.14 53.64
N ILE A 1176 24.89 -4.87 53.72
CA ILE A 1176 23.57 -4.28 53.62
C ILE A 1176 23.31 -3.25 54.72
N ASP A 1177 23.86 -3.45 55.93
CA ASP A 1177 23.70 -2.54 57.06
C ASP A 1177 24.39 -1.20 56.81
N GLU A 1178 25.53 -1.20 56.10
CA GLU A 1178 26.21 0.03 55.73
C GLU A 1178 25.40 0.81 54.67
N LEU A 1179 24.83 0.10 53.69
CA LEU A 1179 23.92 0.70 52.71
C LEU A 1179 22.64 1.25 53.38
N GLN A 1180 22.08 0.55 54.37
CA GLN A 1180 20.94 1.02 55.15
C GLN A 1180 21.29 2.30 55.91
N LYS A 1181 22.46 2.38 56.56
CA LYS A 1181 22.90 3.61 57.25
C LYS A 1181 23.00 4.80 56.31
N LEU A 1182 23.61 4.60 55.13
CA LEU A 1182 23.69 5.65 54.10
C LEU A 1182 22.29 6.07 53.61
N MET A 1183 21.37 5.12 53.46
CA MET A 1183 19.99 5.42 53.09
C MET A 1183 19.27 6.21 54.20
N ASN A 1184 19.50 5.86 55.48
CA ASN A 1184 18.94 6.57 56.63
C ASN A 1184 19.37 8.03 56.67
N GLU A 1185 20.68 8.28 56.46
CA GLU A 1185 21.24 9.63 56.35
C GLU A 1185 20.63 10.40 55.17
N ALA A 1186 20.52 9.76 54.01
CA ALA A 1186 19.96 10.39 52.81
C ALA A 1186 18.47 10.73 52.96
N VAL A 1187 17.65 9.82 53.52
CA VAL A 1187 16.22 10.04 53.76
C VAL A 1187 15.99 11.14 54.79
N ARG A 1188 16.79 11.19 55.86
CA ARG A 1188 16.71 12.28 56.83
C ARG A 1188 17.06 13.63 56.22
N LYS A 1189 18.12 13.67 55.40
CA LYS A 1189 18.51 14.89 54.69
C LYS A 1189 17.42 15.38 53.73
N ASP A 1190 16.75 14.48 53.02
CA ASP A 1190 15.63 14.83 52.13
C ASP A 1190 14.41 15.33 52.92
N ALA A 1191 14.15 14.80 54.12
CA ALA A 1191 13.04 15.24 54.97
C ALA A 1191 13.23 16.65 55.57
N GLU A 1192 14.48 17.09 55.77
CA GLU A 1192 14.83 18.40 56.32
C GLU A 1192 14.83 19.54 55.28
N GLY A 1193 14.81 19.24 53.98
CA GLY A 1193 14.91 20.20 52.87
C GLY A 1193 13.58 20.77 52.34
N THR A 1194 13.66 21.74 51.41
CA THR A 1194 12.51 22.31 50.69
C THR A 1194 11.95 21.32 49.66
N HIS A 1195 10.63 21.11 49.65
CA HIS A 1195 10.00 19.98 48.96
C HIS A 1195 9.51 20.28 47.53
N TRP A 1196 9.97 19.42 46.60
CA TRP A 1196 9.54 18.98 45.24
C TRP A 1196 8.83 19.91 44.24
N ASP A 1197 8.71 21.21 44.50
CA ASP A 1197 8.34 22.17 43.46
C ASP A 1197 9.50 22.32 42.45
N ASN A 1198 9.27 21.92 41.19
CA ASN A 1198 10.26 21.88 40.12
C ASN A 1198 11.45 20.91 40.38
N TYR A 1199 11.15 19.70 40.87
CA TYR A 1199 12.13 18.66 41.20
C TYR A 1199 13.18 18.39 40.10
N ASN A 1200 14.44 18.61 40.44
CA ASN A 1200 15.61 18.20 39.69
C ASN A 1200 16.31 17.02 40.42
N PRO A 1201 16.28 15.80 39.85
CA PRO A 1201 16.89 14.62 40.45
C PRO A 1201 18.40 14.75 40.74
N GLU A 1202 19.10 15.61 39.97
CA GLU A 1202 20.55 15.80 40.08
C GLU A 1202 20.97 16.70 41.24
N THR A 1203 20.06 17.51 41.77
CA THR A 1203 20.39 18.48 42.83
C THR A 1203 19.57 18.28 44.09
N ASP A 1204 18.32 17.85 43.97
CA ASP A 1204 17.33 18.12 45.00
C ASP A 1204 17.12 16.96 45.97
N SER A 1205 17.51 15.73 45.61
CA SER A 1205 17.36 14.55 46.48
C SER A 1205 18.69 13.81 46.71
N ALA A 1206 19.09 13.72 47.97
CA ALA A 1206 20.20 12.87 48.42
C ALA A 1206 19.87 11.38 48.23
N VAL A 1207 18.60 10.99 48.40
CA VAL A 1207 18.16 9.61 48.17
C VAL A 1207 18.34 9.21 46.71
N HIS A 1208 17.88 10.05 45.76
CA HIS A 1208 18.02 9.78 44.33
C HIS A 1208 19.50 9.66 43.94
N LYS A 1209 20.36 10.59 44.39
CA LYS A 1209 21.80 10.55 44.15
C LYS A 1209 22.45 9.25 44.64
N LEU A 1210 22.13 8.84 45.86
CA LEU A 1210 22.67 7.60 46.44
C LEU A 1210 22.22 6.37 45.64
N LYS A 1211 20.93 6.29 45.32
CA LYS A 1211 20.37 5.19 44.52
C LYS A 1211 21.01 5.11 43.15
N ARG A 1212 21.17 6.24 42.47
CA ARG A 1212 21.84 6.33 41.17
C ARG A 1212 23.29 5.86 41.23
N ALA A 1213 24.05 6.32 42.22
CA ALA A 1213 25.45 5.94 42.38
C ALA A 1213 25.62 4.43 42.62
N ILE A 1214 24.78 3.84 43.50
CA ILE A 1214 24.80 2.40 43.77
C ILE A 1214 24.38 1.60 42.54
N PHE A 1215 23.28 2.00 41.89
CA PHE A 1215 22.77 1.30 40.69
C PHE A 1215 23.80 1.32 39.56
N LYS A 1216 24.41 2.48 39.26
CA LYS A 1216 25.48 2.60 38.26
C LYS A 1216 26.65 1.67 38.56
N ALA A 1217 27.10 1.65 39.82
CA ALA A 1217 28.23 0.82 40.22
C ALA A 1217 27.93 -0.67 40.03
N TYR A 1218 26.73 -1.13 40.38
CA TYR A 1218 26.33 -2.51 40.11
C TYR A 1218 26.15 -2.81 38.63
N LEU A 1219 25.58 -1.89 37.85
CA LEU A 1219 25.45 -2.02 36.40
C LEU A 1219 26.82 -2.26 35.75
N ASP A 1220 27.84 -1.49 36.15
CA ASP A 1220 29.20 -1.63 35.65
C ASP A 1220 29.89 -2.91 36.15
N GLN A 1221 29.81 -3.18 37.46
CA GLN A 1221 30.44 -4.33 38.09
C GLN A 1221 29.92 -5.66 37.53
N THR A 1222 28.62 -5.74 37.27
CA THR A 1222 27.96 -6.96 36.78
C THR A 1222 27.99 -7.08 35.26
N ASN A 1223 28.65 -6.14 34.57
CA ASN A 1223 28.71 -6.06 33.12
C ASN A 1223 27.30 -6.07 32.49
N ASP A 1224 26.52 -5.04 32.79
CA ASP A 1224 25.11 -4.87 32.39
C ASP A 1224 24.18 -5.93 32.96
N PHE A 1225 24.29 -6.23 34.26
CA PHE A 1225 23.44 -7.20 34.96
C PHE A 1225 23.43 -8.60 34.33
N ARG A 1226 24.57 -9.05 33.81
CA ARG A 1226 24.76 -10.44 33.35
C ARG A 1226 24.95 -11.43 34.50
N SER A 1227 25.31 -10.93 35.68
CA SER A 1227 25.42 -11.71 36.92
C SER A 1227 24.63 -11.05 38.03
N SER A 1228 24.14 -11.85 38.98
CA SER A 1228 23.43 -11.34 40.15
C SER A 1228 24.37 -10.52 41.05
N ILE A 1229 23.80 -9.56 41.77
CA ILE A 1229 24.49 -8.82 42.82
C ILE A 1229 24.67 -9.63 44.12
N PHE A 1230 24.12 -10.85 44.18
CA PHE A 1230 24.23 -11.76 45.32
C PHE A 1230 25.14 -12.98 45.06
N GLU A 1231 25.85 -13.01 43.92
CA GLU A 1231 26.74 -14.10 43.53
C GLU A 1231 28.18 -13.60 43.36
N ASN A 1232 29.09 -14.02 44.25
CA ASN A 1232 30.50 -13.66 44.16
C ASN A 1232 31.15 -14.31 42.93
N LYS A 1233 31.58 -13.50 41.96
CA LYS A 1233 32.58 -13.96 40.97
C LYS A 1233 33.92 -14.11 41.70
N LYS A 1234 34.42 -15.35 41.77
CA LYS A 1234 35.81 -15.63 42.13
C LYS A 1234 36.75 -15.11 41.05
#